data_AF-A0A8H7F447-F1
#
_entry.id   AF-A0A8H7F447-F1
#
_cell.length_a   1.000
_cell.length_b   1.000
_cell.length_c   1.000
_cell.angle_alpha   90.00
_cell.angle_beta   90.00
_cell.angle_gamma   90.00
#
_symmetry.space_group_name_H-M   'P 1'
#
loop_
_entity.id
_entity.type
_entity.pdbx_description
1 polymer ?
#
loop_
_entity_poly.entity_id
_entity_poly.type
_entity_poly.pdbx_seq_one_letter_code
_entity_poly.pdbx_strand_id
1 'polypeptide(L)'
;MSGKSSTSHSNHVSSRVSRFKARVSSIFSPSSPNPNSRLSGDDRARLAVPAYLAEDQLPPVSPSIPPPIPSFYADHLKAPDHQNYSSTHLAPSSPLQLPRERLSPHSQYLSSGTLGQAHNFVMKDPIFIDNNTTVDNFMEKFLQHTIIGAEFDSSDRDPPPRCHPGTRLTIIQRCLYFIVECRDEEKLRWLVGPAGVGKSAIMQIVAENAPHGDGTKIILTIAYQLAVKSEPYRRFIQNEITRDPSLLRKSLSVHFKRFIVEPCIHQNIFYPARRLLILIDGLDECDNPRTQRELLRLITDFCNKHSDSPVAWIVASRPEPHITSFFEKAEVHAASREEIVMDSDEACEDVQRYLRAELKKIKLEYASLKRKREWPSEIEFTEIATAAGGLFAYASTVTRYIDDPYYGDPAAQLRYLLGVIHAGGKDDTLRRDHPMAQLDALYARILSNITDAVMVNTRKLLLLYATRKMRSFRLQCNALGLTEDDAYAAVRHLHAVAKVPEPDSADEAPLQFFHKSFEDFLFDSNRSGFSDDIQDDIDQVDSEASWRVVEGVPDDSDHMSSGEGIECRDGYLKGGPGLCDNISLSWPGDERFQKSDDELRVELYCDAMLDMCSKFGPLGKFHGSMSCFHSLTTRFISPPLYFPFYPLRDSAFDHFRQELVELGKLKRVPLRALDYAAICGDIELRFTSPIGTDIERTDPWNPSCEHQNWELDCLQQGQGWRTNFTRFVQEDSYIGDFPVDADDVPDADIPLFNAVEHKEPHREFFPEFFDRVGRCEYCSRRLAREFIRNPDELATVFVDSTEMCYVEFSFVDPDDGVSEWRYRLLHSGLPTNTYT
;
A
#
# COMPACT_ATOMS: atom_id res chain seq x y z
N MET A 1 -16.60 -55.15 31.39
CA MET A 1 -16.64 -55.84 30.08
C MET A 1 -15.61 -55.19 29.18
N SER A 2 -14.79 -56.02 28.54
CA SER A 2 -14.04 -55.82 27.28
C SER A 2 -14.32 -54.55 26.44
N GLY A 3 -13.36 -53.90 25.76
CA GLY A 3 -11.95 -54.25 25.50
C GLY A 3 -11.59 -54.07 24.00
N LYS A 4 -10.30 -53.79 23.71
CA LYS A 4 -9.66 -53.42 22.42
C LYS A 4 -9.61 -51.90 22.13
N SER A 5 -8.53 -51.28 21.63
CA SER A 5 -7.06 -51.45 21.64
C SER A 5 -6.53 -50.69 20.42
N SER A 6 -5.58 -49.78 20.63
CA SER A 6 -5.04 -48.86 19.63
C SER A 6 -4.03 -49.51 18.66
N THR A 7 -4.40 -49.72 17.40
CA THR A 7 -3.49 -50.21 16.33
C THR A 7 -3.83 -49.64 14.94
N SER A 8 -3.74 -48.31 14.77
CA SER A 8 -3.86 -47.68 13.42
C SER A 8 -2.74 -46.67 13.07
N HIS A 9 -2.09 -46.03 14.05
CA HIS A 9 -1.20 -44.89 13.78
C HIS A 9 0.30 -45.21 13.57
N SER A 10 0.80 -46.40 13.91
CA SER A 10 2.21 -46.76 13.65
C SER A 10 2.50 -47.25 12.21
N ASN A 11 1.45 -47.61 11.44
CA ASN A 11 1.63 -48.21 10.11
C ASN A 11 2.09 -47.22 9.03
N HIS A 12 1.78 -45.92 9.15
CA HIS A 12 2.20 -44.93 8.15
C HIS A 12 3.70 -44.60 8.21
N VAL A 13 4.31 -44.59 9.40
CA VAL A 13 5.75 -44.30 9.56
C VAL A 13 6.60 -45.49 9.09
N SER A 14 6.19 -46.72 9.40
CA SER A 14 6.87 -47.94 8.92
C SER A 14 6.82 -48.07 7.39
N SER A 15 5.71 -47.65 6.76
CA SER A 15 5.55 -47.61 5.30
C SER A 15 6.59 -46.71 4.60
N ARG A 16 6.94 -45.55 5.18
CA ARG A 16 7.89 -44.59 4.58
C ARG A 16 9.31 -45.19 4.45
N VAL A 17 9.83 -45.83 5.51
CA VAL A 17 11.18 -46.46 5.48
C VAL A 17 11.20 -47.73 4.63
N SER A 18 10.09 -48.50 4.63
CA SER A 18 10.02 -49.80 3.93
C SER A 18 9.97 -49.67 2.41
N ARG A 19 9.21 -48.70 1.87
CA ARG A 19 9.15 -48.46 0.41
C ARG A 19 10.48 -47.97 -0.15
N PHE A 20 11.24 -47.16 0.61
CA PHE A 20 12.55 -46.69 0.19
C PHE A 20 13.58 -47.84 0.18
N LYS A 21 13.65 -48.65 1.24
CA LYS A 21 14.56 -49.82 1.28
C LYS A 21 14.29 -50.82 0.17
N ALA A 22 13.03 -51.11 -0.15
CA ALA A 22 12.67 -52.03 -1.24
C ALA A 22 13.14 -51.54 -2.63
N ARG A 23 13.16 -50.22 -2.85
CA ARG A 23 13.55 -49.60 -4.14
C ARG A 23 15.07 -49.51 -4.33
N VAL A 24 15.84 -49.49 -3.24
CA VAL A 24 17.31 -49.56 -3.27
C VAL A 24 17.81 -51.00 -3.48
N SER A 25 17.11 -52.01 -2.94
CA SER A 25 17.48 -53.42 -3.12
C SER A 25 17.29 -53.96 -4.54
N SER A 26 16.40 -53.39 -5.35
CA SER A 26 16.13 -53.87 -6.72
C SER A 26 17.11 -53.36 -7.79
N ILE A 27 18.03 -52.45 -7.44
CA ILE A 27 18.99 -51.86 -8.37
C ILE A 27 20.29 -52.69 -8.46
N PHE A 28 20.56 -53.56 -7.47
CA PHE A 28 21.82 -54.31 -7.37
C PHE A 28 21.61 -55.84 -7.27
N SER A 29 21.32 -56.49 -8.40
CA SER A 29 21.54 -57.94 -8.59
C SER A 29 21.64 -58.28 -10.09
N PRO A 30 22.71 -58.97 -10.56
CA PRO A 30 22.93 -59.24 -11.99
C PRO A 30 22.53 -60.67 -12.43
N SER A 31 22.49 -60.88 -13.77
CA SER A 31 22.32 -62.15 -14.52
C SER A 31 20.88 -62.74 -14.51
N SER A 32 20.36 -63.43 -15.54
CA SER A 32 20.81 -63.79 -16.91
C SER A 32 19.55 -64.11 -17.76
N PRO A 33 19.53 -64.05 -19.11
CA PRO A 33 18.28 -64.20 -19.87
C PRO A 33 17.92 -65.66 -20.18
N ASN A 34 16.63 -65.95 -20.32
CA ASN A 34 16.17 -67.14 -21.04
C ASN A 34 14.83 -66.85 -21.76
N PRO A 35 14.69 -67.11 -23.07
CA PRO A 35 13.49 -66.75 -23.83
C PRO A 35 12.51 -67.92 -23.94
N ASN A 36 11.20 -67.65 -23.89
CA ASN A 36 10.20 -68.46 -24.60
C ASN A 36 8.79 -67.83 -24.59
N SER A 37 8.23 -67.63 -25.78
CA SER A 37 6.81 -67.86 -26.15
C SER A 37 5.65 -67.19 -25.37
N ARG A 38 4.49 -66.85 -25.96
CA ARG A 38 3.98 -66.75 -27.35
C ARG A 38 2.54 -66.19 -27.24
N LEU A 39 2.11 -65.32 -28.17
CA LEU A 39 0.70 -65.08 -28.57
C LEU A 39 -0.24 -64.51 -27.47
N SER A 40 -1.33 -63.79 -27.73
CA SER A 40 -1.89 -63.08 -28.90
C SER A 40 -2.45 -61.74 -28.37
N GLY A 41 -2.71 -60.68 -29.15
CA GLY A 41 -3.72 -60.61 -30.20
C GLY A 41 -5.13 -60.86 -29.64
N ASP A 42 -6.10 -59.95 -29.68
CA ASP A 42 -6.18 -58.57 -30.23
C ASP A 42 -7.25 -57.78 -29.38
N ASP A 43 -7.59 -56.50 -29.57
CA ASP A 43 -7.33 -55.57 -30.67
C ASP A 43 -7.31 -54.07 -30.27
N ARG A 44 -6.85 -53.28 -31.23
CA ARG A 44 -7.16 -51.88 -31.65
C ARG A 44 -8.58 -51.37 -31.34
N ALA A 45 -8.88 -50.06 -31.36
CA ALA A 45 -8.14 -48.80 -31.57
C ALA A 45 -8.99 -47.64 -30.95
N ARG A 46 -8.67 -46.34 -30.94
CA ARG A 46 -7.80 -45.46 -31.76
C ARG A 46 -7.28 -44.33 -30.87
N LEU A 47 -6.10 -43.80 -31.20
CA LEU A 47 -5.92 -42.42 -31.70
C LEU A 47 -4.48 -42.27 -32.19
N ALA A 48 -4.30 -41.74 -33.39
CA ALA A 48 -2.99 -41.57 -34.01
C ALA A 48 -2.50 -40.13 -33.82
N VAL A 49 -1.23 -39.98 -33.43
CA VAL A 49 -0.50 -38.70 -33.47
C VAL A 49 0.59 -38.83 -34.53
N PRO A 50 0.69 -37.93 -35.53
CA PRO A 50 1.83 -37.91 -36.44
C PRO A 50 3.05 -37.30 -35.72
N ALA A 51 4.13 -38.07 -35.63
CA ALA A 51 5.45 -37.59 -35.24
C ALA A 51 6.38 -37.60 -36.46
N TYR A 52 7.17 -36.54 -36.65
CA TYR A 52 8.39 -36.40 -37.47
C TYR A 52 8.83 -34.92 -37.35
N LEU A 53 10.09 -34.51 -37.22
CA LEU A 53 11.40 -35.19 -37.18
C LEU A 53 12.33 -34.43 -36.22
N ALA A 54 13.43 -35.06 -35.81
CA ALA A 54 14.58 -34.42 -35.16
C ALA A 54 15.77 -34.33 -36.13
N GLU A 55 16.83 -33.65 -35.68
CA GLU A 55 18.12 -33.43 -36.37
C GLU A 55 18.04 -32.38 -37.52
N ASP A 56 19.01 -31.46 -37.72
CA ASP A 56 20.41 -31.53 -37.31
C ASP A 56 21.10 -30.13 -37.17
N GLN A 57 22.25 -30.11 -36.46
CA GLN A 57 23.38 -29.14 -36.50
C GLN A 57 23.16 -27.60 -36.60
N LEU A 58 23.69 -26.87 -35.60
CA LEU A 58 23.97 -25.41 -35.66
C LEU A 58 25.49 -25.11 -35.60
N PRO A 59 26.07 -24.35 -36.55
CA PRO A 59 27.44 -23.86 -36.49
C PRO A 59 27.56 -22.55 -35.67
N PRO A 60 28.78 -22.16 -35.22
CA PRO A 60 28.96 -21.02 -34.32
C PRO A 60 28.86 -19.66 -35.02
N VAL A 61 28.12 -18.73 -34.42
CA VAL A 61 28.00 -17.34 -34.91
C VAL A 61 29.01 -16.45 -34.20
N SER A 62 29.86 -15.78 -34.99
CA SER A 62 30.74 -14.68 -34.54
C SER A 62 30.00 -13.34 -34.69
N PRO A 63 30.34 -12.29 -33.90
CA PRO A 63 29.57 -11.05 -33.87
C PRO A 63 29.69 -10.27 -35.18
N SER A 64 28.55 -9.95 -35.79
CA SER A 64 28.45 -9.16 -37.02
C SER A 64 28.07 -7.71 -36.72
N ILE A 65 28.86 -6.79 -37.28
CA ILE A 65 28.70 -5.34 -37.18
C ILE A 65 27.43 -4.90 -37.93
N PRO A 66 26.61 -3.96 -37.42
CA PRO A 66 25.42 -3.50 -38.11
C PRO A 66 25.75 -2.65 -39.37
N PRO A 67 24.98 -2.78 -40.46
CA PRO A 67 25.16 -1.98 -41.68
C PRO A 67 24.60 -0.54 -41.53
N PRO A 68 25.06 0.42 -42.36
CA PRO A 68 24.70 1.83 -42.23
C PRO A 68 23.31 2.18 -42.78
N ILE A 69 22.73 3.25 -42.23
CA ILE A 69 21.43 3.82 -42.61
C ILE A 69 21.54 4.53 -43.97
N PRO A 70 20.65 4.25 -44.96
CA PRO A 70 20.60 5.01 -46.21
C PRO A 70 19.86 6.35 -46.04
N SER A 71 20.56 7.45 -46.32
CA SER A 71 19.95 8.77 -46.54
C SER A 71 19.27 8.83 -47.91
N PHE A 72 18.08 9.43 -48.01
CA PHE A 72 17.48 9.82 -49.29
C PHE A 72 17.58 11.33 -49.52
N TYR A 73 17.97 11.67 -50.75
CA TYR A 73 18.19 13.01 -51.32
C TYR A 73 16.88 13.84 -51.37
N ALA A 74 16.82 15.18 -51.34
CA ALA A 74 17.77 16.27 -51.64
C ALA A 74 18.05 16.55 -53.14
N ASP A 75 17.15 17.33 -53.77
CA ASP A 75 17.31 18.08 -55.04
C ASP A 75 16.28 19.26 -55.01
N HIS A 76 16.47 20.47 -55.55
CA HIS A 76 17.57 21.08 -56.31
C HIS A 76 17.59 22.64 -56.11
N LEU A 77 18.66 23.26 -56.59
CA LEU A 77 19.19 24.62 -56.32
C LEU A 77 18.45 25.88 -56.85
N LYS A 78 18.63 26.97 -56.06
CA LYS A 78 18.96 28.39 -56.42
C LYS A 78 17.90 29.45 -56.81
N ALA A 79 18.16 30.68 -56.31
CA ALA A 79 17.45 31.95 -56.49
C ALA A 79 17.87 32.72 -57.78
N PRO A 80 17.24 33.88 -58.09
CA PRO A 80 17.79 35.17 -57.60
C PRO A 80 16.75 36.28 -57.27
N ASP A 81 17.23 37.38 -56.66
CA ASP A 81 16.52 38.65 -56.40
C ASP A 81 16.20 39.48 -57.66
N HIS A 82 15.20 40.38 -57.60
CA HIS A 82 15.27 41.78 -58.10
C HIS A 82 14.04 42.69 -57.77
N GLN A 83 14.27 43.71 -56.94
CA GLN A 83 13.79 45.11 -56.90
C GLN A 83 12.46 45.64 -57.55
N ASN A 84 11.73 46.41 -56.72
CA ASN A 84 11.10 47.76 -56.94
C ASN A 84 9.89 48.04 -57.87
N TYR A 85 8.87 48.72 -57.28
CA TYR A 85 8.15 49.98 -57.66
C TYR A 85 6.70 49.93 -57.07
N SER A 86 6.30 50.82 -56.12
CA SER A 86 5.53 52.09 -56.31
C SER A 86 4.11 51.94 -56.89
N SER A 87 3.03 52.64 -56.48
CA SER A 87 2.87 53.75 -55.51
C SER A 87 1.38 54.10 -55.24
N THR A 88 1.08 54.77 -54.10
CA THR A 88 0.00 55.79 -53.85
C THR A 88 -1.51 55.44 -54.05
N HIS A 89 -2.49 55.81 -53.21
CA HIS A 89 -2.87 57.17 -52.77
C HIS A 89 -3.97 57.22 -51.66
N LEU A 90 -3.89 58.25 -50.79
CA LEU A 90 -4.97 59.07 -50.16
C LEU A 90 -5.98 58.54 -49.11
N ALA A 91 -6.11 59.32 -48.01
CA ALA A 91 -7.25 59.40 -47.08
C ALA A 91 -8.09 60.68 -47.39
N PRO A 92 -9.34 60.84 -46.88
CA PRO A 92 -9.61 61.33 -45.49
C PRO A 92 -10.86 60.60 -44.86
N SER A 93 -11.58 61.01 -43.78
CA SER A 93 -11.62 62.20 -42.89
C SER A 93 -12.31 61.86 -41.54
N SER A 94 -12.20 62.75 -40.53
CA SER A 94 -13.03 62.80 -39.29
C SER A 94 -14.20 63.83 -39.45
N PRO A 95 -15.11 64.10 -38.47
CA PRO A 95 -15.22 63.62 -37.06
C PRO A 95 -16.66 63.29 -36.56
N LEU A 96 -16.82 62.81 -35.30
CA LEU A 96 -17.74 63.34 -34.26
C LEU A 96 -17.87 62.43 -33.00
N GLN A 97 -18.33 63.04 -31.90
CA GLN A 97 -18.56 62.48 -30.55
C GLN A 97 -20.03 62.75 -30.12
N LEU A 98 -20.65 62.14 -29.11
CA LEU A 98 -20.32 61.20 -27.98
C LEU A 98 -21.58 60.25 -27.82
N PRO A 99 -21.91 59.49 -26.73
CA PRO A 99 -21.41 59.47 -25.35
C PRO A 99 -20.94 58.11 -24.78
N ARG A 100 -20.37 58.18 -23.57
CA ARG A 100 -19.91 57.04 -22.74
C ARG A 100 -21.05 56.44 -21.91
N GLU A 101 -21.03 55.13 -21.72
CA GLU A 101 -21.52 54.49 -20.48
C GLU A 101 -20.33 53.93 -19.68
N ARG A 102 -20.47 53.88 -18.35
CA ARG A 102 -19.48 53.32 -17.43
C ARG A 102 -19.94 51.94 -16.97
N LEU A 103 -19.05 50.96 -16.99
CA LEU A 103 -19.20 49.70 -16.27
C LEU A 103 -18.05 49.51 -15.26
N SER A 104 -18.38 48.82 -14.16
CA SER A 104 -17.57 48.68 -12.95
C SER A 104 -16.46 47.61 -13.08
N PRO A 105 -15.43 47.62 -12.21
CA PRO A 105 -14.27 46.75 -12.37
C PRO A 105 -14.43 45.37 -11.70
N HIS A 106 -14.29 44.31 -12.47
CA HIS A 106 -13.97 42.97 -11.97
C HIS A 106 -12.75 42.39 -12.71
N SER A 107 -11.84 41.82 -11.90
CA SER A 107 -10.73 40.92 -12.23
C SER A 107 -10.34 40.73 -13.71
N GLN A 108 -9.24 41.36 -14.12
CA GLN A 108 -8.48 40.93 -15.30
C GLN A 108 -7.54 39.79 -14.92
N TYR A 109 -7.93 38.54 -15.22
CA TYR A 109 -6.98 37.42 -15.29
C TYR A 109 -6.14 37.58 -16.57
N LEU A 110 -4.84 37.76 -16.42
CA LEU A 110 -3.88 37.79 -17.52
C LEU A 110 -3.40 36.38 -17.85
N SER A 111 -4.11 35.67 -18.74
CA SER A 111 -3.45 34.66 -19.58
C SER A 111 -2.95 35.36 -20.84
N SER A 112 -1.65 35.23 -21.14
CA SER A 112 -1.04 35.88 -22.31
C SER A 112 -1.27 35.06 -23.58
N GLY A 113 -2.53 34.98 -24.01
CA GLY A 113 -2.91 34.35 -25.27
C GLY A 113 -2.28 35.02 -26.50
N THR A 114 -2.25 34.31 -27.63
CA THR A 114 -1.57 34.69 -28.89
C THR A 114 -2.08 35.96 -29.59
N LEU A 115 -3.08 36.63 -29.04
CA LEU A 115 -3.65 37.90 -29.54
C LEU A 115 -3.59 39.04 -28.51
N GLY A 116 -2.67 38.97 -27.54
CA GLY A 116 -2.42 40.05 -26.59
C GLY A 116 -2.24 41.42 -27.28
N GLN A 117 -3.07 42.39 -26.91
CA GLN A 117 -3.13 43.77 -27.45
C GLN A 117 -3.59 43.95 -28.92
N ALA A 118 -4.00 42.89 -29.61
CA ALA A 118 -4.57 43.01 -30.96
C ALA A 118 -5.94 43.72 -30.95
N HIS A 119 -6.18 44.61 -31.92
CA HIS A 119 -7.45 45.33 -32.09
C HIS A 119 -7.76 45.58 -33.58
N ASN A 120 -9.04 45.80 -33.92
CA ASN A 120 -9.53 46.08 -35.28
C ASN A 120 -9.27 44.99 -36.35
N PHE A 121 -9.47 43.71 -36.03
CA PHE A 121 -9.55 42.64 -37.03
C PHE A 121 -10.97 42.05 -37.11
N VAL A 122 -11.32 41.49 -38.28
CA VAL A 122 -12.59 40.79 -38.51
C VAL A 122 -12.27 39.39 -39.01
N MET A 123 -12.53 38.39 -38.18
CA MET A 123 -12.50 36.99 -38.59
C MET A 123 -13.86 36.61 -39.18
N LYS A 124 -13.87 36.00 -40.36
CA LYS A 124 -15.04 35.34 -40.93
C LYS A 124 -14.85 33.84 -40.86
N ASP A 125 -15.85 33.15 -40.35
CA ASP A 125 -15.89 31.70 -40.16
C ASP A 125 -14.65 31.08 -39.46
N PRO A 126 -14.15 31.66 -38.34
CA PRO A 126 -13.01 31.10 -37.62
C PRO A 126 -13.38 29.77 -36.93
N ILE A 127 -12.60 28.72 -37.20
CA ILE A 127 -12.60 27.50 -36.40
C ILE A 127 -11.52 27.65 -35.34
N PHE A 128 -11.92 27.94 -34.10
CA PHE A 128 -11.02 27.90 -32.95
C PHE A 128 -10.88 26.45 -32.48
N ILE A 129 -9.69 25.89 -32.66
CA ILE A 129 -9.30 24.62 -32.02
C ILE A 129 -8.50 24.99 -30.79
N ASP A 130 -9.10 24.83 -29.62
CA ASP A 130 -8.39 25.01 -28.36
C ASP A 130 -7.52 23.78 -28.08
N ASN A 131 -6.30 23.81 -28.63
CA ASN A 131 -5.23 22.86 -28.27
C ASN A 131 -4.63 23.24 -26.91
N ASN A 132 -5.48 23.44 -25.91
CA ASN A 132 -5.05 23.49 -24.52
C ASN A 132 -4.67 22.07 -24.10
N THR A 133 -3.48 21.63 -24.50
CA THR A 133 -2.77 20.57 -23.80
C THR A 133 -2.35 21.12 -22.44
N THR A 134 -3.33 21.34 -21.57
CA THR A 134 -3.13 21.08 -20.15
C THR A 134 -2.49 19.70 -20.08
N VAL A 135 -1.29 19.60 -19.51
CA VAL A 135 -0.67 18.30 -19.30
C VAL A 135 -1.65 17.53 -18.42
N ASP A 136 -2.20 16.45 -18.97
CA ASP A 136 -3.32 15.74 -18.37
C ASP A 136 -2.78 14.78 -17.31
N ASN A 137 -2.37 15.37 -16.19
CA ASN A 137 -1.79 14.64 -15.06
C ASN A 137 -2.83 13.77 -14.32
N PHE A 138 -4.01 13.50 -14.90
CA PHE A 138 -4.97 12.52 -14.37
C PHE A 138 -4.32 11.16 -14.17
N MET A 139 -3.52 10.66 -15.13
CA MET A 139 -2.85 9.36 -14.97
C MET A 139 -1.82 9.39 -13.82
N GLU A 140 -1.09 10.48 -13.65
CA GLU A 140 -0.13 10.65 -12.55
C GLU A 140 -0.84 10.71 -11.18
N LYS A 141 -1.92 11.48 -11.07
CA LYS A 141 -2.78 11.52 -9.87
C LYS A 141 -3.45 10.17 -9.61
N PHE A 142 -3.85 9.45 -10.65
CA PHE A 142 -4.47 8.13 -10.49
C PHE A 142 -3.44 7.09 -10.01
N LEU A 143 -2.19 7.17 -10.46
CA LEU A 143 -1.07 6.35 -9.97
C LEU A 143 -0.82 6.54 -8.47
N GLN A 144 -1.02 7.74 -7.91
CA GLN A 144 -0.94 7.97 -6.45
C GLN A 144 -1.99 7.17 -5.64
N HIS A 145 -3.06 6.72 -6.29
CA HIS A 145 -4.12 5.90 -5.71
C HIS A 145 -4.03 4.40 -6.09
N THR A 146 -3.05 3.99 -6.90
CA THR A 146 -2.73 2.57 -7.09
C THR A 146 -1.79 2.09 -5.97
N ILE A 147 -1.34 0.84 -6.07
CA ILE A 147 -0.27 0.33 -5.22
C ILE A 147 0.92 0.06 -6.11
N ILE A 148 1.99 0.80 -5.86
CA ILE A 148 3.31 0.61 -6.44
C ILE A 148 3.81 -0.80 -6.08
N GLY A 149 4.45 -1.47 -7.03
CA GLY A 149 4.97 -2.85 -6.87
C GLY A 149 3.96 -3.94 -7.23
N ALA A 150 2.69 -3.57 -7.38
CA ALA A 150 1.63 -4.49 -7.74
C ALA A 150 1.64 -4.89 -9.21
N GLU A 151 2.21 -4.10 -10.12
CA GLU A 151 2.19 -4.36 -11.56
C GLU A 151 3.02 -5.60 -11.94
N PHE A 152 2.62 -6.35 -12.97
CA PHE A 152 3.38 -7.53 -13.44
C PHE A 152 4.77 -7.16 -13.98
N ASP A 153 4.93 -5.92 -14.46
CA ASP A 153 6.15 -5.31 -14.99
C ASP A 153 6.75 -4.25 -14.05
N SER A 154 6.34 -4.24 -12.77
CA SER A 154 6.88 -3.32 -11.76
C SER A 154 8.37 -3.56 -11.48
N SER A 155 9.12 -2.50 -11.19
CA SER A 155 10.53 -2.56 -10.78
C SER A 155 10.73 -3.41 -9.52
N ASP A 156 9.76 -3.42 -8.61
CA ASP A 156 9.81 -4.21 -7.37
C ASP A 156 9.81 -5.72 -7.63
N ARG A 157 9.37 -6.11 -8.84
CA ARG A 157 9.41 -7.47 -9.34
C ARG A 157 10.65 -7.78 -10.17
N ASP A 158 11.61 -6.87 -10.38
CA ASP A 158 12.79 -7.15 -11.23
C ASP A 158 13.94 -7.85 -10.46
N PRO A 159 14.44 -9.02 -10.94
CA PRO A 159 13.99 -9.78 -12.11
C PRO A 159 12.69 -10.57 -11.84
N PRO A 160 11.76 -10.65 -12.83
CA PRO A 160 10.40 -11.19 -12.65
C PRO A 160 10.39 -12.57 -11.98
N PRO A 161 9.46 -12.83 -11.03
CA PRO A 161 9.31 -14.14 -10.41
C PRO A 161 9.16 -15.24 -11.47
N ARG A 162 10.11 -16.17 -11.54
CA ARG A 162 10.14 -17.20 -12.59
C ARG A 162 10.36 -18.59 -12.02
N CYS A 163 9.61 -19.56 -12.57
CA CYS A 163 9.88 -20.96 -12.30
C CYS A 163 11.21 -21.37 -12.95
N HIS A 164 11.97 -22.23 -12.28
CA HIS A 164 13.15 -22.82 -12.87
C HIS A 164 12.75 -23.61 -14.14
N PRO A 165 13.54 -23.57 -15.23
CA PRO A 165 13.25 -24.31 -16.46
C PRO A 165 12.89 -25.78 -16.19
N GLY A 166 11.74 -26.21 -16.75
CA GLY A 166 11.24 -27.57 -16.57
C GLY A 166 10.63 -27.86 -15.20
N THR A 167 10.13 -26.86 -14.46
CA THR A 167 9.34 -27.04 -13.22
C THR A 167 7.95 -26.41 -13.36
N ARG A 168 6.99 -26.85 -12.55
CA ARG A 168 5.59 -26.37 -12.49
C ARG A 168 4.78 -26.44 -13.80
N LEU A 169 5.29 -27.16 -14.80
CA LEU A 169 4.73 -27.20 -16.15
C LEU A 169 3.26 -27.63 -16.18
N THR A 170 2.88 -28.64 -15.39
CA THR A 170 1.50 -29.16 -15.35
C THR A 170 0.52 -28.10 -14.82
N ILE A 171 0.91 -27.36 -13.78
CA ILE A 171 0.06 -26.33 -13.16
C ILE A 171 -0.06 -25.12 -14.11
N ILE A 172 1.06 -24.67 -14.70
CA ILE A 172 1.06 -23.61 -15.71
C ILE A 172 0.15 -23.99 -16.88
N GLN A 173 0.23 -25.23 -17.39
CA GLN A 173 -0.63 -25.73 -18.45
C GLN A 173 -2.12 -25.74 -18.06
N ARG A 174 -2.47 -26.12 -16.82
CA ARG A 174 -3.87 -26.06 -16.33
C ARG A 174 -4.39 -24.64 -16.22
N CYS A 175 -3.57 -23.69 -15.74
CA CYS A 175 -3.93 -22.27 -15.72
C CYS A 175 -4.15 -21.71 -17.14
N LEU A 176 -3.26 -22.02 -18.09
CA LEU A 176 -3.41 -21.61 -19.49
C LEU A 176 -4.61 -22.28 -20.17
N TYR A 177 -4.86 -23.56 -19.91
CA TYR A 177 -6.03 -24.29 -20.40
C TYR A 177 -7.33 -23.68 -19.89
N PHE A 178 -7.40 -23.33 -18.60
CA PHE A 178 -8.54 -22.60 -18.02
C PHE A 178 -8.81 -21.28 -18.77
N ILE A 179 -7.78 -20.50 -19.10
CA ILE A 179 -7.94 -19.24 -19.86
C ILE A 179 -8.48 -19.48 -21.28
N VAL A 180 -8.11 -20.59 -21.93
CA VAL A 180 -8.54 -20.95 -23.30
C VAL A 180 -9.94 -21.56 -23.32
N GLU A 181 -10.30 -22.40 -22.35
CA GLU A 181 -11.56 -23.14 -22.33
C GLU A 181 -12.67 -22.50 -21.49
N CYS A 182 -12.43 -21.36 -20.82
CA CYS A 182 -13.41 -20.56 -20.07
C CYS A 182 -14.63 -20.14 -20.92
N ARG A 183 -15.57 -21.06 -21.10
CA ARG A 183 -16.89 -20.86 -21.71
C ARG A 183 -17.94 -21.28 -20.69
N ASP A 184 -18.89 -20.39 -20.50
CA ASP A 184 -20.23 -20.61 -19.96
C ASP A 184 -20.37 -21.03 -18.47
N GLU A 185 -19.42 -21.70 -17.81
CA GLU A 185 -19.60 -22.16 -16.41
C GLU A 185 -18.48 -21.80 -15.40
N GLU A 186 -17.18 -21.93 -15.73
CA GLU A 186 -16.09 -21.61 -14.79
C GLU A 186 -15.30 -20.35 -15.20
N LYS A 187 -15.38 -19.27 -14.39
CA LYS A 187 -14.72 -17.98 -14.67
C LYS A 187 -13.75 -17.50 -13.61
N LEU A 188 -13.73 -18.15 -12.45
CA LEU A 188 -12.80 -17.90 -11.37
C LEU A 188 -11.95 -19.15 -11.15
N ARG A 189 -10.64 -19.00 -10.98
CA ARG A 189 -9.75 -20.08 -10.53
C ARG A 189 -8.98 -19.64 -9.30
N TRP A 190 -9.01 -20.44 -8.25
CA TRP A 190 -8.24 -20.23 -7.03
C TRP A 190 -6.98 -21.10 -7.05
N LEU A 191 -5.81 -20.47 -7.19
CA LEU A 191 -4.49 -21.09 -7.09
C LEU A 191 -4.01 -21.07 -5.63
N VAL A 192 -4.30 -22.13 -4.89
CA VAL A 192 -4.04 -22.21 -3.45
C VAL A 192 -2.73 -22.92 -3.14
N GLY A 193 -1.98 -22.42 -2.17
CA GLY A 193 -0.84 -23.13 -1.61
C GLY A 193 -0.13 -22.33 -0.51
N PRO A 194 0.69 -22.98 0.33
CA PRO A 194 1.49 -22.30 1.36
C PRO A 194 2.42 -21.21 0.82
N ALA A 195 3.04 -20.46 1.72
CA ALA A 195 4.11 -19.53 1.37
C ALA A 195 5.32 -20.33 0.80
N GLY A 196 5.98 -19.82 -0.24
CA GLY A 196 7.25 -20.39 -0.72
C GLY A 196 7.15 -21.54 -1.72
N VAL A 197 5.94 -21.89 -2.18
CA VAL A 197 5.74 -22.99 -3.15
C VAL A 197 5.87 -22.58 -4.62
N GLY A 198 5.95 -21.27 -4.90
CA GLY A 198 6.12 -20.69 -6.24
C GLY A 198 4.86 -20.14 -6.91
N LYS A 199 3.81 -19.76 -6.16
CA LYS A 199 2.56 -19.19 -6.70
C LYS A 199 2.80 -18.00 -7.64
N SER A 200 3.50 -16.97 -7.15
CA SER A 200 3.81 -15.75 -7.93
C SER A 200 4.58 -16.02 -9.21
N ALA A 201 5.50 -17.00 -9.19
CA ALA A 201 6.25 -17.39 -10.37
C ALA A 201 5.37 -18.08 -11.44
N ILE A 202 4.34 -18.82 -11.02
CA ILE A 202 3.33 -19.38 -11.92
C ILE A 202 2.45 -18.25 -12.47
N MET A 203 1.99 -17.33 -11.61
CA MET A 203 1.16 -16.19 -12.00
C MET A 203 1.87 -15.29 -13.02
N GLN A 204 3.15 -15.00 -12.82
CA GLN A 204 3.98 -14.22 -13.76
C GLN A 204 4.09 -14.90 -15.13
N ILE A 205 4.38 -16.21 -15.17
CA ILE A 205 4.46 -16.96 -16.44
C ILE A 205 3.09 -17.00 -17.13
N VAL A 206 2.00 -17.14 -16.37
CA VAL A 206 0.64 -17.10 -16.91
C VAL A 206 0.32 -15.71 -17.49
N ALA A 207 0.77 -14.62 -16.85
CA ALA A 207 0.65 -13.26 -17.39
C ALA A 207 1.41 -13.09 -18.71
N GLU A 208 2.69 -13.51 -18.75
CA GLU A 208 3.55 -13.42 -19.95
C GLU A 208 3.01 -14.23 -21.15
N ASN A 209 2.30 -15.33 -20.89
CA ASN A 209 1.77 -16.23 -21.93
C ASN A 209 0.29 -15.97 -22.29
N ALA A 210 -0.43 -15.16 -21.51
CA ALA A 210 -1.80 -14.77 -21.80
C ALA A 210 -1.85 -13.48 -22.65
N PRO A 211 -2.74 -13.39 -23.65
CA PRO A 211 -2.94 -12.15 -24.38
C PRO A 211 -3.69 -11.13 -23.51
N HIS A 212 -2.92 -10.29 -22.81
CA HIS A 212 -3.34 -9.15 -21.97
C HIS A 212 -3.95 -9.50 -20.60
N GLY A 213 -3.19 -9.24 -19.52
CA GLY A 213 -3.64 -9.29 -18.13
C GLY A 213 -2.61 -8.71 -17.15
N ASP A 214 -3.04 -8.23 -15.98
CA ASP A 214 -2.19 -7.59 -14.96
C ASP A 214 -2.88 -7.47 -13.57
N GLY A 215 -2.12 -7.32 -12.48
CA GLY A 215 -2.55 -7.05 -11.10
C GLY A 215 -1.48 -7.32 -10.01
N THR A 216 -1.57 -6.78 -8.78
CA THR A 216 -2.79 -6.27 -8.07
C THR A 216 -2.55 -5.52 -6.72
N LYS A 217 -3.24 -4.38 -6.49
CA LYS A 217 -4.07 -4.13 -5.28
C LYS A 217 -5.25 -3.21 -5.66
N ILE A 218 -6.49 -3.57 -5.37
CA ILE A 218 -7.11 -4.45 -6.35
C ILE A 218 -7.69 -3.63 -7.50
N ILE A 219 -8.84 -3.00 -7.31
CA ILE A 219 -9.61 -2.45 -8.44
C ILE A 219 -9.02 -1.16 -9.02
N LEU A 220 -8.46 -0.27 -8.20
CA LEU A 220 -7.82 0.97 -8.70
C LEU A 220 -6.58 0.66 -9.54
N THR A 221 -5.71 -0.26 -9.08
CA THR A 221 -4.53 -0.69 -9.86
C THR A 221 -4.93 -1.45 -11.13
N ILE A 222 -5.96 -2.32 -11.08
CA ILE A 222 -6.50 -2.96 -12.29
C ILE A 222 -7.00 -1.90 -13.29
N ALA A 223 -7.76 -0.92 -12.81
CA ALA A 223 -8.30 0.15 -13.65
C ALA A 223 -7.20 1.05 -14.24
N TYR A 224 -6.17 1.40 -13.46
CA TYR A 224 -4.99 2.09 -13.97
C TYR A 224 -4.29 1.27 -15.04
N GLN A 225 -4.02 -0.02 -14.82
CA GLN A 225 -3.38 -0.91 -15.80
C GLN A 225 -4.21 -1.09 -17.07
N LEU A 226 -5.53 -1.20 -16.96
CA LEU A 226 -6.43 -1.21 -18.10
C LEU A 226 -6.41 0.14 -18.85
N ALA A 227 -6.30 1.28 -18.15
CA ALA A 227 -6.14 2.60 -18.76
C ALA A 227 -4.76 2.79 -19.39
N VAL A 228 -3.69 2.18 -18.88
CA VAL A 228 -2.37 2.14 -19.55
C VAL A 228 -2.47 1.34 -20.86
N LYS A 229 -3.16 0.19 -20.85
CA LYS A 229 -3.14 -0.79 -21.94
C LYS A 229 -4.28 -0.62 -22.97
N SER A 230 -5.33 0.14 -22.67
CA SER A 230 -6.50 0.36 -23.54
C SER A 230 -6.94 1.83 -23.57
N GLU A 231 -6.69 2.50 -24.70
CA GLU A 231 -7.08 3.90 -24.94
C GLU A 231 -8.60 4.16 -24.85
N PRO A 232 -9.50 3.30 -25.36
CA PRO A 232 -10.95 3.46 -25.13
C PRO A 232 -11.34 3.40 -23.66
N TYR A 233 -10.68 2.55 -22.87
CA TYR A 233 -10.91 2.44 -21.43
C TYR A 233 -10.31 3.63 -20.67
N ARG A 234 -9.13 4.11 -21.05
CA ARG A 234 -8.51 5.34 -20.50
C ARG A 234 -9.47 6.51 -20.55
N ARG A 235 -10.07 6.78 -21.71
CA ARG A 235 -11.04 7.88 -21.89
C ARG A 235 -12.31 7.68 -21.07
N PHE A 236 -12.78 6.45 -20.92
CA PHE A 236 -13.92 6.14 -20.05
C PHE A 236 -13.61 6.47 -18.58
N ILE A 237 -12.47 6.00 -18.07
CA ILE A 237 -12.03 6.26 -16.70
C ILE A 237 -11.75 7.74 -16.45
N GLN A 238 -11.07 8.41 -17.39
CA GLN A 238 -10.84 9.85 -17.36
C GLN A 238 -12.17 10.61 -17.23
N ASN A 239 -13.18 10.27 -18.03
CA ASN A 239 -14.49 10.91 -17.96
C ASN A 239 -15.20 10.64 -16.63
N GLU A 240 -15.17 9.42 -16.10
CA GLU A 240 -15.81 9.07 -14.83
C GLU A 240 -15.12 9.79 -13.64
N ILE A 241 -13.78 9.86 -13.61
CA ILE A 241 -13.02 10.56 -12.55
C ILE A 241 -13.13 12.09 -12.71
N THR A 242 -13.11 12.63 -13.93
CA THR A 242 -13.29 14.07 -14.17
C THR A 242 -14.68 14.53 -13.73
N ARG A 243 -15.69 13.67 -13.91
CA ARG A 243 -17.07 13.91 -13.46
C ARG A 243 -17.24 13.76 -11.95
N ASP A 244 -16.50 12.86 -11.32
CA ASP A 244 -16.60 12.53 -9.90
C ASP A 244 -15.21 12.22 -9.33
N PRO A 245 -14.39 13.24 -8.98
CA PRO A 245 -13.02 13.01 -8.48
C PRO A 245 -12.98 12.18 -7.19
N SER A 246 -14.03 12.26 -6.37
CA SER A 246 -14.18 11.45 -5.15
C SER A 246 -14.28 9.95 -5.45
N LEU A 247 -14.55 9.55 -6.69
CA LEU A 247 -14.67 8.15 -7.12
C LEU A 247 -13.43 7.31 -6.82
N LEU A 248 -12.24 7.89 -6.66
CA LEU A 248 -11.01 7.17 -6.28
C LEU A 248 -10.96 6.77 -4.79
N ARG A 249 -11.85 7.32 -3.96
CA ARG A 249 -11.87 7.15 -2.50
C ARG A 249 -13.15 6.45 -2.01
N LYS A 250 -13.98 5.92 -2.93
CA LYS A 250 -15.24 5.24 -2.62
C LYS A 250 -15.02 3.78 -2.18
N SER A 251 -16.12 3.09 -1.86
CA SER A 251 -16.05 1.70 -1.42
C SER A 251 -15.57 0.76 -2.54
N LEU A 252 -15.00 -0.38 -2.14
CA LEU A 252 -14.55 -1.43 -3.05
C LEU A 252 -15.66 -1.88 -4.02
N SER A 253 -16.89 -2.00 -3.54
CA SER A 253 -18.08 -2.30 -4.34
C SER A 253 -18.42 -1.22 -5.37
N VAL A 254 -18.25 0.06 -5.05
CA VAL A 254 -18.42 1.17 -6.03
C VAL A 254 -17.30 1.15 -7.08
N HIS A 255 -16.04 0.99 -6.66
CA HIS A 255 -14.92 0.84 -7.58
C HIS A 255 -15.14 -0.35 -8.53
N PHE A 256 -15.52 -1.52 -8.00
CA PHE A 256 -15.78 -2.72 -8.81
C PHE A 256 -16.89 -2.47 -9.83
N LYS A 257 -18.00 -1.85 -9.43
CA LYS A 257 -19.10 -1.51 -10.32
C LYS A 257 -18.67 -0.53 -11.43
N ARG A 258 -18.03 0.58 -11.06
CA ARG A 258 -17.67 1.66 -11.99
C ARG A 258 -16.53 1.31 -12.92
N PHE A 259 -15.53 0.57 -12.44
CA PHE A 259 -14.30 0.32 -13.18
C PHE A 259 -14.22 -1.07 -13.81
N ILE A 260 -15.03 -2.04 -13.38
CA ILE A 260 -15.11 -3.37 -14.01
C ILE A 260 -16.46 -3.59 -14.67
N VAL A 261 -17.58 -3.49 -13.93
CA VAL A 261 -18.90 -3.87 -14.46
C VAL A 261 -19.36 -2.95 -15.58
N GLU A 262 -19.39 -1.63 -15.34
CA GLU A 262 -19.85 -0.64 -16.31
C GLU A 262 -19.09 -0.70 -17.65
N PRO A 263 -17.73 -0.64 -17.69
CA PRO A 263 -16.98 -0.68 -18.96
C PRO A 263 -17.02 -2.05 -19.65
N CYS A 264 -17.01 -3.16 -18.91
CA CYS A 264 -16.96 -4.49 -19.51
C CYS A 264 -18.34 -5.02 -19.95
N ILE A 265 -19.43 -4.66 -19.26
CA ILE A 265 -20.76 -5.24 -19.48
C ILE A 265 -21.72 -4.26 -20.15
N HIS A 266 -21.79 -3.01 -19.68
CA HIS A 266 -22.78 -2.05 -20.18
C HIS A 266 -22.25 -1.29 -21.39
N GLN A 267 -21.04 -0.75 -21.30
CA GLN A 267 -20.38 -0.01 -22.38
C GLN A 267 -19.68 -0.93 -23.41
N ASN A 268 -19.45 -2.20 -23.06
CA ASN A 268 -18.83 -3.21 -23.93
C ASN A 268 -17.48 -2.77 -24.55
N ILE A 269 -16.66 -2.01 -23.80
CA ILE A 269 -15.43 -1.36 -24.30
C ILE A 269 -14.42 -2.36 -24.87
N PHE A 270 -14.44 -3.61 -24.36
CA PHE A 270 -13.54 -4.69 -24.79
C PHE A 270 -14.15 -5.59 -25.88
N TYR A 271 -15.26 -5.19 -26.51
CA TYR A 271 -15.95 -5.95 -27.56
C TYR A 271 -15.84 -5.25 -28.93
N PRO A 272 -15.65 -5.99 -30.06
CA PRO A 272 -15.32 -7.41 -30.17
C PRO A 272 -13.79 -7.60 -30.14
N ALA A 273 -13.22 -7.83 -28.96
CA ALA A 273 -11.80 -8.16 -28.79
C ALA A 273 -11.60 -9.34 -27.81
N ARG A 274 -10.32 -9.65 -27.52
CA ARG A 274 -9.88 -10.86 -26.81
C ARG A 274 -10.39 -10.92 -25.36
N ARG A 275 -10.40 -12.13 -24.79
CA ARG A 275 -10.66 -12.34 -23.36
C ARG A 275 -9.72 -11.49 -22.51
N LEU A 276 -10.27 -10.86 -21.47
CA LEU A 276 -9.51 -10.11 -20.49
C LEU A 276 -9.21 -11.01 -19.30
N LEU A 277 -7.92 -11.25 -19.03
CA LEU A 277 -7.48 -11.99 -17.85
C LEU A 277 -7.13 -11.01 -16.73
N ILE A 278 -7.75 -11.19 -15.56
CA ILE A 278 -7.35 -10.49 -14.34
C ILE A 278 -6.69 -11.49 -13.40
N LEU A 279 -5.45 -11.19 -13.03
CA LEU A 279 -4.66 -11.97 -12.09
C LEU A 279 -4.65 -11.26 -10.74
N ILE A 280 -4.83 -12.03 -9.66
CA ILE A 280 -4.73 -11.56 -8.28
C ILE A 280 -3.70 -12.40 -7.56
N ASP A 281 -2.45 -11.94 -7.51
CA ASP A 281 -1.39 -12.64 -6.77
C ASP A 281 -1.27 -12.11 -5.35
N GLY A 282 -1.33 -13.01 -4.36
CA GLY A 282 -1.23 -12.65 -2.94
C GLY A 282 -2.49 -12.01 -2.34
N LEU A 283 -3.68 -12.59 -2.56
CA LEU A 283 -4.91 -12.07 -1.92
C LEU A 283 -4.82 -12.03 -0.38
N ASP A 284 -4.12 -13.00 0.23
CA ASP A 284 -3.83 -13.04 1.67
C ASP A 284 -2.98 -11.86 2.16
N GLU A 285 -2.32 -11.14 1.25
CA GLU A 285 -1.49 -9.98 1.57
C GLU A 285 -2.29 -8.66 1.59
N CYS A 286 -3.60 -8.71 1.33
CA CYS A 286 -4.49 -7.56 1.47
C CYS A 286 -4.89 -7.32 2.93
N ASP A 287 -4.74 -6.07 3.37
CA ASP A 287 -4.67 -5.58 4.76
C ASP A 287 -5.80 -6.00 5.75
N ASN A 288 -6.91 -6.63 5.30
CA ASN A 288 -7.97 -7.12 6.18
C ASN A 288 -8.76 -8.32 5.59
N PRO A 289 -8.94 -9.43 6.35
CA PRO A 289 -9.83 -10.55 6.01
C PRO A 289 -11.26 -10.18 5.60
N ARG A 290 -11.80 -9.04 6.03
CA ARG A 290 -13.11 -8.52 5.60
C ARG A 290 -13.07 -8.06 4.14
N THR A 291 -12.08 -7.25 3.79
CA THR A 291 -11.86 -6.72 2.42
C THR A 291 -11.59 -7.85 1.43
N GLN A 292 -10.77 -8.83 1.81
CA GLN A 292 -10.52 -10.04 1.01
C GLN A 292 -11.83 -10.79 0.69
N ARG A 293 -12.71 -10.96 1.69
CA ARG A 293 -14.03 -11.59 1.52
C ARG A 293 -14.99 -10.75 0.69
N GLU A 294 -14.99 -9.42 0.81
CA GLU A 294 -15.81 -8.53 -0.02
C GLU A 294 -15.38 -8.61 -1.49
N LEU A 295 -14.07 -8.58 -1.77
CA LEU A 295 -13.55 -8.75 -3.11
C LEU A 295 -13.99 -10.09 -3.73
N LEU A 296 -13.77 -11.20 -3.02
CA LEU A 296 -14.13 -12.52 -3.49
C LEU A 296 -15.64 -12.63 -3.78
N ARG A 297 -16.49 -12.02 -2.94
CA ARG A 297 -17.93 -11.90 -3.22
C ARG A 297 -18.20 -11.14 -4.51
N LEU A 298 -17.60 -9.97 -4.71
CA LEU A 298 -17.81 -9.15 -5.91
C LEU A 298 -17.39 -9.88 -7.19
N ILE A 299 -16.27 -10.60 -7.16
CA ILE A 299 -15.79 -11.40 -8.30
C ILE A 299 -16.74 -12.57 -8.57
N THR A 300 -17.12 -13.35 -7.55
CA THR A 300 -18.06 -14.48 -7.72
C THR A 300 -19.43 -14.01 -8.20
N ASP A 301 -19.98 -12.95 -7.63
CA ASP A 301 -21.24 -12.34 -8.06
C ASP A 301 -21.18 -11.90 -9.51
N PHE A 302 -20.08 -11.30 -9.95
CA PHE A 302 -19.86 -10.90 -11.33
C PHE A 302 -19.81 -12.10 -12.27
N CYS A 303 -19.05 -13.14 -11.93
CA CYS A 303 -18.95 -14.37 -12.71
C CYS A 303 -20.32 -15.05 -12.86
N ASN A 304 -21.10 -15.12 -11.77
CA ASN A 304 -22.44 -15.71 -11.74
C ASN A 304 -23.48 -14.88 -12.52
N LYS A 305 -23.43 -13.54 -12.45
CA LYS A 305 -24.41 -12.64 -13.12
C LYS A 305 -24.10 -12.38 -14.58
N HIS A 306 -22.84 -12.58 -15.02
CA HIS A 306 -22.37 -12.25 -16.35
C HIS A 306 -21.59 -13.42 -16.99
N SER A 307 -22.28 -14.56 -17.17
CA SER A 307 -21.81 -15.77 -17.87
C SER A 307 -21.20 -15.50 -19.25
N ASP A 308 -21.62 -14.42 -19.92
CA ASP A 308 -21.22 -14.11 -21.30
C ASP A 308 -20.06 -13.08 -21.36
N SER A 309 -19.67 -12.51 -20.21
CA SER A 309 -18.58 -11.54 -20.10
C SER A 309 -17.23 -12.07 -20.61
N PRO A 310 -16.40 -11.25 -21.31
CA PRO A 310 -15.07 -11.66 -21.76
C PRO A 310 -14.01 -11.76 -20.63
N VAL A 311 -14.37 -11.43 -19.39
CA VAL A 311 -13.44 -11.36 -18.24
C VAL A 311 -13.33 -12.70 -17.51
N ALA A 312 -12.10 -13.16 -17.29
CA ALA A 312 -11.76 -14.34 -16.49
C ALA A 312 -10.77 -13.97 -15.37
N TRP A 313 -10.84 -14.68 -14.24
CA TRP A 313 -10.09 -14.37 -13.02
C TRP A 313 -9.25 -15.55 -12.54
N ILE A 314 -7.99 -15.30 -12.20
CA ILE A 314 -7.18 -16.24 -11.39
C ILE A 314 -6.74 -15.52 -10.12
N VAL A 315 -7.05 -16.10 -8.97
CA VAL A 315 -6.69 -15.59 -7.65
C VAL A 315 -5.73 -16.57 -6.99
N ALA A 316 -4.53 -16.14 -6.64
CA ALA A 316 -3.55 -16.91 -5.89
C ALA A 316 -3.51 -16.46 -4.42
N SER A 317 -3.53 -17.41 -3.49
CA SER A 317 -3.43 -17.09 -2.06
C SER A 317 -2.88 -18.23 -1.20
N ARG A 318 -2.56 -17.91 0.07
CA ARG A 318 -2.49 -18.88 1.17
C ARG A 318 -3.89 -19.44 1.48
N PRO A 319 -3.98 -20.67 2.04
CA PRO A 319 -5.25 -21.28 2.46
C PRO A 319 -5.78 -20.72 3.80
N GLU A 320 -5.84 -19.39 3.94
CA GLU A 320 -6.31 -18.77 5.19
C GLU A 320 -7.75 -19.18 5.52
N PRO A 321 -8.13 -19.36 6.80
CA PRO A 321 -9.41 -19.97 7.15
C PRO A 321 -10.65 -19.29 6.54
N HIS A 322 -10.65 -17.96 6.40
CA HIS A 322 -11.75 -17.21 5.78
C HIS A 322 -11.73 -17.19 4.25
N ILE A 323 -10.60 -17.46 3.61
CA ILE A 323 -10.52 -17.65 2.15
C ILE A 323 -10.98 -19.08 1.82
N THR A 324 -10.45 -20.08 2.53
CA THR A 324 -10.82 -21.49 2.36
C THR A 324 -12.33 -21.69 2.58
N SER A 325 -12.88 -21.20 3.70
CA SER A 325 -14.31 -21.28 3.98
C SER A 325 -15.19 -20.37 3.09
N PHE A 326 -14.61 -19.48 2.28
CA PHE A 326 -15.34 -18.81 1.21
C PHE A 326 -15.53 -19.76 0.02
N PHE A 327 -14.45 -20.36 -0.49
CA PHE A 327 -14.48 -21.25 -1.65
C PHE A 327 -15.14 -22.61 -1.39
N GLU A 328 -15.28 -23.04 -0.13
CA GLU A 328 -16.01 -24.28 0.23
C GLU A 328 -17.54 -24.15 0.17
N LYS A 329 -18.08 -22.94 -0.08
CA LYS A 329 -19.53 -22.73 -0.14
C LYS A 329 -20.10 -23.17 -1.49
N ALA A 330 -21.21 -23.90 -1.44
CA ALA A 330 -21.93 -24.37 -2.63
C ALA A 330 -22.27 -23.24 -3.62
N GLU A 331 -22.59 -22.04 -3.12
CA GLU A 331 -22.95 -20.85 -3.92
C GLU A 331 -21.83 -20.33 -4.85
N VAL A 332 -20.59 -20.80 -4.67
CA VAL A 332 -19.40 -20.40 -5.45
C VAL A 332 -19.17 -21.36 -6.65
N HIS A 333 -20.25 -21.73 -7.34
CA HIS A 333 -20.22 -22.69 -8.45
C HIS A 333 -19.28 -22.29 -9.61
N ALA A 334 -19.06 -20.99 -9.85
CA ALA A 334 -18.21 -20.51 -10.95
C ALA A 334 -16.69 -20.56 -10.66
N ALA A 335 -16.25 -21.17 -9.54
CA ALA A 335 -14.85 -21.23 -9.13
C ALA A 335 -14.25 -22.64 -9.14
N SER A 336 -13.14 -22.84 -9.85
CA SER A 336 -12.30 -24.04 -9.73
C SER A 336 -11.11 -23.84 -8.78
N ARG A 337 -10.73 -24.89 -8.05
CA ARG A 337 -9.55 -24.92 -7.16
C ARG A 337 -8.38 -25.65 -7.83
N GLU A 338 -7.22 -25.01 -7.87
CA GLU A 338 -5.94 -25.60 -8.27
C GLU A 338 -4.99 -25.51 -7.06
N GLU A 339 -4.53 -26.65 -6.53
CA GLU A 339 -3.78 -26.69 -5.27
C GLU A 339 -2.34 -27.15 -5.45
N ILE A 340 -1.40 -26.36 -4.93
CA ILE A 340 0.03 -26.67 -4.91
C ILE A 340 0.37 -27.39 -3.60
N VAL A 341 0.24 -28.71 -3.60
CA VAL A 341 0.61 -29.57 -2.46
C VAL A 341 2.14 -29.68 -2.37
N MET A 342 2.72 -29.21 -1.26
CA MET A 342 4.17 -29.21 -0.98
C MET A 342 4.78 -30.61 -1.11
N ASP A 343 4.31 -31.59 -0.33
CA ASP A 343 4.85 -32.96 -0.30
C ASP A 343 4.35 -33.86 -1.46
N SER A 344 3.91 -33.28 -2.58
CA SER A 344 3.56 -34.09 -3.76
C SER A 344 4.80 -34.61 -4.48
N ASP A 345 4.70 -35.78 -5.11
CA ASP A 345 5.80 -36.36 -5.90
C ASP A 345 6.28 -35.37 -6.98
N GLU A 346 5.36 -34.68 -7.66
CA GLU A 346 5.66 -33.64 -8.67
C GLU A 346 6.43 -32.45 -8.06
N ALA A 347 5.99 -31.89 -6.93
CA ALA A 347 6.68 -30.79 -6.27
C ALA A 347 8.08 -31.21 -5.75
N CYS A 348 8.21 -32.44 -5.25
CA CYS A 348 9.49 -33.00 -4.82
C CYS A 348 10.46 -33.19 -5.99
N GLU A 349 10.00 -33.69 -7.15
CA GLU A 349 10.81 -33.82 -8.37
C GLU A 349 11.23 -32.46 -8.92
N ASP A 350 10.34 -31.48 -8.92
CA ASP A 350 10.62 -30.10 -9.35
C ASP A 350 11.69 -29.42 -8.48
N VAL A 351 11.58 -29.53 -7.16
CA VAL A 351 12.59 -28.99 -6.23
C VAL A 351 13.92 -29.74 -6.34
N GLN A 352 13.92 -31.07 -6.54
CA GLN A 352 15.13 -31.82 -6.83
C GLN A 352 15.80 -31.37 -8.14
N ARG A 353 15.02 -31.08 -9.18
CA ARG A 353 15.51 -30.57 -10.47
C ARG A 353 16.19 -29.21 -10.32
N TYR A 354 15.56 -28.30 -9.57
CA TYR A 354 16.13 -27.00 -9.20
C TYR A 354 17.42 -27.14 -8.39
N LEU A 355 17.40 -27.89 -7.28
CA LEU A 355 18.58 -28.09 -6.42
C LEU A 355 19.76 -28.67 -7.20
N ARG A 356 19.53 -29.68 -8.06
CA ARG A 356 20.59 -30.25 -8.92
C ARG A 356 21.16 -29.26 -9.92
N ALA A 357 20.35 -28.33 -10.44
CA ALA A 357 20.81 -27.31 -11.36
C ALA A 357 21.68 -26.26 -10.65
N GLU A 358 21.19 -25.68 -9.56
CA GLU A 358 21.89 -24.63 -8.82
C GLU A 358 23.15 -25.13 -8.12
N LEU A 359 23.10 -26.27 -7.40
CA LEU A 359 24.29 -26.86 -6.76
C LEU A 359 25.38 -27.25 -7.79
N LYS A 360 24.98 -27.54 -9.03
CA LYS A 360 25.91 -27.76 -10.14
C LYS A 360 26.56 -26.46 -10.65
N LYS A 361 25.87 -25.31 -10.64
CA LYS A 361 26.46 -24.00 -10.95
C LYS A 361 27.54 -23.65 -9.92
N ILE A 362 27.17 -23.69 -8.64
CA ILE A 362 28.08 -23.46 -7.50
C ILE A 362 29.32 -24.38 -7.60
N LYS A 363 29.14 -25.66 -7.93
CA LYS A 363 30.28 -26.58 -8.16
C LYS A 363 31.24 -26.10 -9.27
N LEU A 364 30.72 -25.52 -10.34
CA LEU A 364 31.49 -25.12 -11.53
C LEU A 364 32.19 -23.76 -11.38
N GLU A 365 31.63 -22.87 -10.57
CA GLU A 365 32.15 -21.53 -10.27
C GLU A 365 33.30 -21.60 -9.26
N TYR A 366 33.13 -22.32 -8.14
CA TYR A 366 34.13 -22.35 -7.07
C TYR A 366 35.27 -23.34 -7.38
N ALA A 367 36.50 -22.82 -7.50
CA ALA A 367 37.68 -23.59 -7.88
C ALA A 367 38.09 -24.70 -6.89
N SER A 368 37.60 -24.65 -5.65
CA SER A 368 37.72 -25.71 -4.62
C SER A 368 36.78 -26.88 -4.88
N LEU A 369 35.60 -26.63 -5.44
CA LEU A 369 34.55 -27.62 -5.72
C LEU A 369 34.68 -28.24 -7.11
N LYS A 370 35.09 -27.46 -8.10
CA LYS A 370 35.23 -27.87 -9.51
C LYS A 370 36.12 -29.10 -9.71
N ARG A 371 37.08 -29.30 -8.80
CA ARG A 371 38.00 -30.44 -8.77
C ARG A 371 37.41 -31.72 -8.14
N LYS A 372 36.30 -31.61 -7.40
CA LYS A 372 35.63 -32.77 -6.80
C LYS A 372 34.88 -33.55 -7.89
N ARG A 373 35.06 -34.88 -7.94
CA ARG A 373 34.32 -35.76 -8.86
C ARG A 373 32.81 -35.56 -8.73
N GLU A 374 32.34 -35.50 -7.49
CA GLU A 374 30.94 -35.35 -7.09
C GLU A 374 30.88 -34.30 -5.98
N TRP A 375 29.92 -33.37 -6.04
CA TRP A 375 29.65 -32.41 -4.97
C TRP A 375 28.29 -31.72 -5.21
N PRO A 376 27.41 -31.65 -4.19
CA PRO A 376 27.42 -32.56 -3.03
C PRO A 376 27.41 -34.02 -3.46
N SER A 377 27.73 -34.96 -2.56
CA SER A 377 27.51 -36.38 -2.84
C SER A 377 26.01 -36.68 -2.93
N GLU A 378 25.59 -37.74 -3.63
CA GLU A 378 24.17 -38.10 -3.73
C GLU A 378 23.52 -38.37 -2.36
N ILE A 379 24.29 -38.73 -1.32
CA ILE A 379 23.79 -38.86 0.07
C ILE A 379 23.46 -37.48 0.64
N GLU A 380 24.41 -36.55 0.63
CA GLU A 380 24.22 -35.18 1.10
C GLU A 380 23.11 -34.47 0.30
N PHE A 381 23.04 -34.69 -1.01
CA PHE A 381 21.96 -34.20 -1.88
C PHE A 381 20.59 -34.78 -1.45
N THR A 382 20.52 -36.08 -1.18
CA THR A 382 19.28 -36.72 -0.74
C THR A 382 18.80 -36.17 0.59
N GLU A 383 19.70 -35.85 1.52
CA GLU A 383 19.36 -35.22 2.80
C GLU A 383 18.79 -33.80 2.61
N ILE A 384 19.42 -32.96 1.77
CA ILE A 384 18.89 -31.62 1.43
C ILE A 384 17.53 -31.73 0.74
N ALA A 385 17.40 -32.60 -0.26
CA ALA A 385 16.16 -32.78 -1.02
C ALA A 385 15.01 -33.30 -0.15
N THR A 386 15.33 -34.16 0.84
CA THR A 386 14.35 -34.66 1.82
C THR A 386 13.94 -33.56 2.79
N ALA A 387 14.88 -32.74 3.27
CA ALA A 387 14.57 -31.60 4.13
C ALA A 387 13.77 -30.51 3.40
N ALA A 388 13.91 -30.41 2.08
CA ALA A 388 13.21 -29.43 1.27
C ALA A 388 11.72 -29.76 1.05
N GLY A 389 11.29 -31.03 1.02
CA GLY A 389 9.86 -31.40 0.98
C GLY A 389 9.02 -30.70 -0.11
N GLY A 390 9.58 -30.48 -1.31
CA GLY A 390 8.91 -29.74 -2.40
C GLY A 390 8.72 -28.23 -2.16
N LEU A 391 9.33 -27.66 -1.11
CA LEU A 391 9.33 -26.23 -0.78
C LEU A 391 10.46 -25.46 -1.47
N PHE A 392 10.10 -24.66 -2.48
CA PHE A 392 11.06 -23.82 -3.21
C PHE A 392 11.71 -22.74 -2.35
N ALA A 393 11.03 -22.19 -1.33
CA ALA A 393 11.64 -21.24 -0.40
C ALA A 393 12.80 -21.87 0.39
N TYR A 394 12.68 -23.13 0.83
CA TYR A 394 13.79 -23.84 1.47
C TYR A 394 14.92 -24.07 0.47
N ALA A 395 14.61 -24.60 -0.71
CA ALA A 395 15.60 -24.91 -1.72
C ALA A 395 16.41 -23.68 -2.18
N SER A 396 15.74 -22.54 -2.39
CA SER A 396 16.38 -21.29 -2.80
C SER A 396 17.11 -20.58 -1.67
N THR A 397 16.65 -20.70 -0.42
CA THR A 397 17.43 -20.22 0.74
C THR A 397 18.69 -21.06 0.92
N VAL A 398 18.60 -22.39 0.75
CA VAL A 398 19.76 -23.30 0.78
C VAL A 398 20.79 -22.96 -0.29
N THR A 399 20.37 -22.71 -1.54
CA THR A 399 21.31 -22.39 -2.61
C THR A 399 22.02 -21.07 -2.34
N ARG A 400 21.32 -20.01 -1.95
CA ARG A 400 21.95 -18.73 -1.56
C ARG A 400 22.82 -18.83 -0.31
N TYR A 401 22.43 -19.61 0.70
CA TYR A 401 23.22 -19.82 1.92
C TYR A 401 24.54 -20.58 1.67
N ILE A 402 24.54 -21.46 0.67
CA ILE A 402 25.74 -22.19 0.23
C ILE A 402 26.59 -21.32 -0.71
N ASP A 403 25.94 -20.52 -1.57
CA ASP A 403 26.55 -19.60 -2.52
C ASP A 403 26.78 -18.20 -1.90
N ASP A 404 27.66 -18.16 -0.90
CA ASP A 404 28.14 -16.93 -0.26
C ASP A 404 29.49 -16.52 -0.90
N PRO A 405 29.49 -15.64 -1.93
CA PRO A 405 30.70 -15.32 -2.69
C PRO A 405 31.72 -14.51 -1.89
N TYR A 406 31.34 -13.96 -0.74
CA TYR A 406 32.12 -12.98 0.01
C TYR A 406 32.72 -13.55 1.30
N TYR A 407 32.00 -14.40 2.04
CA TYR A 407 32.36 -14.79 3.40
C TYR A 407 32.32 -16.31 3.69
N GLY A 408 31.64 -17.11 2.87
CA GLY A 408 31.42 -18.53 3.13
C GLY A 408 32.10 -19.47 2.13
N ASP A 409 32.95 -20.40 2.60
CA ASP A 409 33.31 -21.55 1.75
C ASP A 409 32.06 -22.43 1.55
N PRO A 410 31.60 -22.68 0.31
CA PRO A 410 30.37 -23.44 0.09
C PRO A 410 30.43 -24.87 0.64
N ALA A 411 31.62 -25.48 0.75
CA ALA A 411 31.77 -26.78 1.40
C ALA A 411 31.72 -26.71 2.94
N ALA A 412 31.99 -25.57 3.55
CA ALA A 412 31.72 -25.31 4.96
C ALA A 412 30.24 -25.04 5.20
N GLN A 413 29.61 -24.17 4.40
CA GLN A 413 28.18 -23.85 4.50
C GLN A 413 27.30 -25.10 4.33
N LEU A 414 27.60 -25.95 3.34
CA LEU A 414 26.96 -27.26 3.19
C LEU A 414 27.06 -28.13 4.46
N ARG A 415 28.24 -28.20 5.11
CA ARG A 415 28.42 -28.99 6.34
C ARG A 415 27.62 -28.43 7.51
N TYR A 416 27.54 -27.09 7.63
CA TYR A 416 26.70 -26.46 8.65
C TYR A 416 25.20 -26.74 8.41
N LEU A 417 24.74 -26.64 7.17
CA LEU A 417 23.37 -26.97 6.77
C LEU A 417 23.00 -28.41 7.12
N LEU A 418 23.84 -29.39 6.78
CA LEU A 418 23.60 -30.80 7.10
C LEU A 418 23.53 -31.01 8.63
N GLY A 419 24.36 -30.30 9.40
CA GLY A 419 24.27 -30.27 10.86
C GLY A 419 22.91 -29.80 11.40
N VAL A 420 22.31 -28.77 10.78
CA VAL A 420 20.96 -28.28 11.13
C VAL A 420 19.91 -29.34 10.82
N ILE A 421 19.95 -29.94 9.62
CA ILE A 421 19.02 -31.00 9.20
C ILE A 421 19.08 -32.19 10.17
N HIS A 422 20.28 -32.59 10.60
CA HIS A 422 20.48 -33.68 11.55
C HIS A 422 20.03 -33.33 12.98
N ALA A 423 20.18 -32.08 13.41
CA ALA A 423 19.75 -31.60 14.72
C ALA A 423 18.21 -31.54 14.83
N GLY A 424 17.53 -31.02 13.81
CA GLY A 424 16.06 -31.01 13.72
C GLY A 424 15.41 -32.40 13.73
N GLY A 425 16.22 -33.46 13.57
CA GLY A 425 15.79 -34.85 13.72
C GLY A 425 15.66 -35.35 15.16
N LYS A 426 16.11 -34.61 16.19
CA LYS A 426 16.32 -35.18 17.54
C LYS A 426 15.50 -34.56 18.67
N ASP A 427 15.25 -33.25 18.69
CA ASP A 427 15.03 -32.56 19.98
C ASP A 427 13.69 -31.84 20.19
N ASP A 428 12.76 -31.87 19.22
CA ASP A 428 11.44 -31.27 19.42
C ASP A 428 10.31 -32.05 18.73
N THR A 429 9.37 -32.56 19.53
CA THR A 429 8.15 -33.24 19.05
C THR A 429 6.99 -32.29 18.78
N LEU A 430 7.04 -31.03 19.22
CA LEU A 430 6.00 -30.02 19.00
C LEU A 430 6.29 -29.20 17.74
N ARG A 431 7.55 -28.80 17.49
CA ARG A 431 7.95 -28.15 16.23
C ARG A 431 7.86 -29.05 14.99
N ARG A 432 7.76 -30.37 15.17
CA ARG A 432 7.72 -31.36 14.09
C ARG A 432 6.47 -31.30 13.20
N ASP A 433 5.37 -30.77 13.72
CA ASP A 433 4.09 -30.71 13.00
C ASP A 433 3.94 -29.41 12.17
N HIS A 434 4.89 -28.48 12.25
CA HIS A 434 4.89 -27.26 11.41
C HIS A 434 5.49 -27.54 10.02
N PRO A 435 4.76 -27.31 8.90
CA PRO A 435 5.23 -27.63 7.54
C PRO A 435 6.45 -26.82 7.09
N MET A 436 6.85 -25.78 7.83
CA MET A 436 8.03 -24.96 7.52
C MET A 436 9.19 -25.15 8.53
N ALA A 437 9.12 -26.12 9.45
CA ALA A 437 10.09 -26.27 10.55
C ALA A 437 11.56 -26.39 10.10
N GLN A 438 11.84 -27.01 8.96
CA GLN A 438 13.21 -27.07 8.40
C GLN A 438 13.67 -25.70 7.89
N LEU A 439 12.78 -24.90 7.33
CA LEU A 439 13.06 -23.53 6.89
C LEU A 439 13.26 -22.59 8.07
N ASP A 440 12.45 -22.74 9.13
CA ASP A 440 12.61 -22.00 10.39
C ASP A 440 13.96 -22.32 11.05
N ALA A 441 14.38 -23.59 11.05
CA ALA A 441 15.70 -24.00 11.53
C ALA A 441 16.85 -23.43 10.67
N LEU A 442 16.66 -23.29 9.35
CA LEU A 442 17.62 -22.65 8.45
C LEU A 442 17.70 -21.14 8.71
N TYR A 443 16.58 -20.44 8.90
CA TYR A 443 16.56 -19.02 9.27
C TYR A 443 17.23 -18.77 10.62
N ALA A 444 16.93 -19.58 11.64
CA ALA A 444 17.62 -19.53 12.92
C ALA A 444 19.13 -19.76 12.77
N ARG A 445 19.56 -20.71 11.91
CA ARG A 445 20.98 -20.93 11.60
C ARG A 445 21.63 -19.70 10.96
N ILE A 446 20.94 -19.04 10.02
CA ILE A 446 21.44 -17.83 9.34
C ILE A 446 21.65 -16.70 10.36
N LEU A 447 20.65 -16.43 11.21
CA LEU A 447 20.75 -15.43 12.28
C LEU A 447 21.83 -15.76 13.31
N SER A 448 22.03 -17.04 13.67
CA SER A 448 23.09 -17.48 14.61
C SER A 448 24.54 -17.24 14.15
N ASN A 449 24.77 -16.81 12.90
CA ASN A 449 26.10 -16.37 12.46
C ASN A 449 26.43 -14.93 12.89
N ILE A 450 25.42 -14.16 13.30
CA ILE A 450 25.56 -12.76 13.70
C ILE A 450 25.92 -12.72 15.19
N THR A 451 27.04 -12.07 15.52
CA THR A 451 27.48 -11.89 16.91
C THR A 451 26.56 -10.94 17.68
N ASP A 452 26.37 -11.16 18.98
CA ASP A 452 25.50 -10.34 19.85
C ASP A 452 25.69 -8.82 19.70
N ALA A 453 26.94 -8.36 19.58
CA ALA A 453 27.26 -6.94 19.40
C ALA A 453 26.72 -6.34 18.08
N VAL A 454 26.71 -7.13 17.00
CA VAL A 454 26.19 -6.73 15.68
C VAL A 454 24.68 -6.94 15.60
N MET A 455 24.16 -7.95 16.31
CA MET A 455 22.74 -8.31 16.33
C MET A 455 21.85 -7.15 16.77
N VAL A 456 22.33 -6.22 17.61
CA VAL A 456 21.59 -5.00 17.98
C VAL A 456 21.21 -4.18 16.74
N ASN A 457 22.16 -3.92 15.85
CA ASN A 457 21.93 -3.16 14.62
C ASN A 457 21.14 -3.99 13.59
N THR A 458 21.40 -5.30 13.51
CA THR A 458 20.60 -6.23 12.68
C THR A 458 19.12 -6.20 13.09
N ARG A 459 18.82 -6.28 14.39
CA ARG A 459 17.45 -6.20 14.91
C ARG A 459 16.78 -4.90 14.53
N LYS A 460 17.45 -3.76 14.75
CA LYS A 460 16.92 -2.44 14.38
C LYS A 460 16.54 -2.38 12.90
N LEU A 461 17.41 -2.83 11.99
CA LEU A 461 17.10 -2.89 10.56
C LEU A 461 15.97 -3.86 10.19
N LEU A 462 15.92 -5.05 10.82
CA LEU A 462 14.85 -6.04 10.57
C LEU A 462 13.47 -5.59 11.10
N LEU A 463 13.43 -4.81 12.18
CA LEU A 463 12.22 -4.21 12.72
C LEU A 463 11.77 -3.01 11.88
N LEU A 464 12.69 -2.09 11.54
CA LEU A 464 12.41 -0.92 10.70
C LEU A 464 11.93 -1.30 9.29
N TYR A 465 12.34 -2.47 8.78
CA TYR A 465 11.82 -3.00 7.51
C TYR A 465 10.28 -3.19 7.52
N ALA A 466 9.65 -3.42 8.67
CA ALA A 466 8.20 -3.56 8.77
C ALA A 466 7.46 -2.25 8.43
N THR A 467 8.02 -1.10 8.82
CA THR A 467 7.40 0.23 8.68
C THR A 467 7.94 0.99 7.46
N ARG A 468 9.24 0.85 7.17
CA ARG A 468 9.97 1.62 6.16
C ARG A 468 10.44 0.76 4.96
N LYS A 469 9.75 -0.35 4.68
CA LYS A 469 10.02 -1.32 3.59
C LYS A 469 10.33 -0.74 2.21
N MET A 470 9.72 0.42 1.89
CA MET A 470 9.83 1.11 0.59
C MET A 470 10.81 2.29 0.61
N ARG A 471 11.50 2.54 1.72
CA ARG A 471 12.51 3.60 1.84
C ARG A 471 13.89 3.07 1.45
N SER A 472 14.71 3.91 0.83
CA SER A 472 16.07 3.54 0.43
C SER A 472 16.90 3.08 1.64
N PHE A 473 17.86 2.18 1.41
CA PHE A 473 18.64 1.60 2.49
C PHE A 473 19.49 2.64 3.23
N ARG A 474 20.04 3.64 2.52
CA ARG A 474 20.77 4.76 3.14
C ARG A 474 19.87 5.63 4.02
N LEU A 475 18.60 5.85 3.63
CA LEU A 475 17.64 6.60 4.45
C LEU A 475 17.32 5.84 5.75
N GLN A 476 17.03 4.53 5.66
CA GLN A 476 16.80 3.66 6.81
C GLN A 476 18.01 3.66 7.77
N CYS A 477 19.23 3.57 7.25
CA CYS A 477 20.45 3.57 8.06
C CYS A 477 20.68 4.90 8.77
N ASN A 478 20.48 6.04 8.10
CA ASN A 478 20.64 7.35 8.73
C ASN A 478 19.57 7.64 9.80
N ALA A 479 18.32 7.22 9.59
CA ALA A 479 17.27 7.31 10.61
C ALA A 479 17.64 6.52 11.88
N LEU A 480 18.25 5.34 11.73
CA LEU A 480 18.80 4.55 12.84
C LEU A 480 20.15 5.06 13.38
N GLY A 481 20.79 6.01 12.69
CA GLY A 481 22.11 6.52 13.04
C GLY A 481 23.28 5.59 12.75
N LEU A 482 23.12 4.63 11.85
CA LEU A 482 24.16 3.67 11.46
C LEU A 482 25.12 4.25 10.43
N THR A 483 26.42 3.98 10.60
CA THR A 483 27.43 4.20 9.56
C THR A 483 27.29 3.16 8.45
N GLU A 484 27.89 3.43 7.28
CA GLU A 484 27.99 2.44 6.19
C GLU A 484 28.58 1.10 6.68
N ASP A 485 29.71 1.15 7.39
CA ASP A 485 30.39 -0.02 7.94
C ASP A 485 29.50 -0.81 8.92
N ASP A 486 28.78 -0.10 9.82
CA ASP A 486 27.87 -0.73 10.79
C ASP A 486 26.65 -1.35 10.11
N ALA A 487 26.10 -0.68 9.09
CA ALA A 487 24.97 -1.18 8.31
C ALA A 487 25.34 -2.45 7.53
N TYR A 488 26.45 -2.43 6.79
CA TYR A 488 26.92 -3.60 6.05
C TYR A 488 27.46 -4.71 6.95
N ALA A 489 27.95 -4.43 8.17
CA ALA A 489 28.20 -5.44 9.18
C ALA A 489 26.88 -6.10 9.66
N ALA A 490 25.85 -5.30 9.92
CA ALA A 490 24.56 -5.76 10.42
C ALA A 490 23.79 -6.68 9.44
N VAL A 491 23.88 -6.42 8.13
CA VAL A 491 23.16 -7.21 7.11
C VAL A 491 24.02 -8.30 6.43
N ARG A 492 25.33 -8.37 6.72
CA ARG A 492 26.30 -9.27 6.05
C ARG A 492 25.84 -10.73 5.92
N HIS A 493 25.31 -11.29 7.00
CA HIS A 493 24.88 -12.69 7.05
C HIS A 493 23.46 -12.91 6.52
N LEU A 494 22.74 -11.86 6.12
CA LEU A 494 21.36 -11.93 5.61
C LEU A 494 21.29 -12.21 4.11
N HIS A 495 22.39 -12.32 3.37
CA HIS A 495 22.42 -12.55 1.90
C HIS A 495 21.58 -13.73 1.41
N ALA A 496 21.29 -14.72 2.27
CA ALA A 496 20.46 -15.88 1.92
C ALA A 496 18.95 -15.59 1.97
N VAL A 497 18.55 -14.58 2.75
CA VAL A 497 17.15 -14.23 3.08
C VAL A 497 16.73 -12.83 2.60
N ALA A 498 17.70 -11.92 2.38
CA ALA A 498 17.48 -10.57 1.92
C ALA A 498 18.43 -10.20 0.76
N LYS A 499 17.88 -9.53 -0.26
CA LYS A 499 18.60 -8.73 -1.24
C LYS A 499 19.03 -7.44 -0.52
N VAL A 500 20.32 -7.37 -0.21
CA VAL A 500 20.97 -6.17 0.31
C VAL A 500 21.44 -5.34 -0.89
N PRO A 501 21.15 -4.02 -0.97
CA PRO A 501 21.69 -3.18 -2.03
C PRO A 501 23.18 -2.94 -1.83
N GLU A 502 23.94 -2.89 -2.92
CA GLU A 502 25.36 -2.48 -2.91
C GLU A 502 25.46 -0.97 -2.58
N PRO A 503 26.58 -0.47 -2.01
CA PRO A 503 26.71 0.91 -1.52
C PRO A 503 26.29 2.00 -2.53
N ASP A 504 26.69 1.81 -3.79
CA ASP A 504 26.39 2.69 -4.93
C ASP A 504 24.88 2.76 -5.29
N SER A 505 24.08 1.80 -4.82
CA SER A 505 22.63 1.69 -5.08
C SER A 505 21.77 1.93 -3.84
N ALA A 506 22.37 2.23 -2.69
CA ALA A 506 21.68 2.34 -1.41
C ALA A 506 20.73 3.55 -1.30
N ASP A 507 20.82 4.53 -2.21
CA ASP A 507 19.89 5.66 -2.32
C ASP A 507 18.61 5.33 -3.12
N GLU A 508 18.68 4.34 -4.01
CA GLU A 508 17.58 3.96 -4.91
C GLU A 508 16.85 2.70 -4.44
N ALA A 509 17.59 1.75 -3.84
CA ALA A 509 17.07 0.44 -3.48
C ALA A 509 16.88 0.26 -1.95
N PRO A 510 15.76 -0.33 -1.51
CA PRO A 510 15.58 -0.74 -0.12
C PRO A 510 16.34 -2.05 0.17
N LEU A 511 16.53 -2.37 1.45
CA LEU A 511 16.68 -3.76 1.88
C LEU A 511 15.41 -4.53 1.52
N GLN A 512 15.50 -5.69 0.87
CA GLN A 512 14.32 -6.45 0.42
C GLN A 512 14.42 -7.93 0.79
N PHE A 513 13.45 -8.50 1.52
CA PHE A 513 13.44 -9.94 1.79
C PHE A 513 13.08 -10.74 0.53
N PHE A 514 13.82 -11.80 0.22
CA PHE A 514 13.55 -12.67 -0.93
C PHE A 514 12.21 -13.42 -0.82
N HIS A 515 11.69 -13.60 0.39
CA HIS A 515 10.46 -14.31 0.59
C HIS A 515 9.78 -13.96 1.92
N LYS A 516 8.46 -13.73 1.87
CA LYS A 516 7.63 -13.34 3.02
C LYS A 516 7.70 -14.32 4.20
N SER A 517 8.03 -15.60 3.98
CA SER A 517 8.16 -16.55 5.11
C SER A 517 9.31 -16.25 6.07
N PHE A 518 10.28 -15.42 5.70
CA PHE A 518 11.29 -14.91 6.63
C PHE A 518 10.70 -13.82 7.55
N GLU A 519 9.91 -12.91 6.99
CA GLU A 519 9.08 -11.94 7.73
C GLU A 519 8.12 -12.67 8.69
N ASP A 520 7.35 -13.64 8.16
CA ASP A 520 6.44 -14.48 8.94
C ASP A 520 7.16 -15.26 10.06
N PHE A 521 8.46 -15.57 9.91
CA PHE A 521 9.27 -16.25 10.91
C PHE A 521 9.73 -15.28 12.01
N LEU A 522 10.27 -14.13 11.62
CA LEU A 522 10.73 -13.09 12.55
C LEU A 522 9.58 -12.57 13.43
N PHE A 523 8.38 -12.41 12.86
CA PHE A 523 7.25 -11.80 13.56
C PHE A 523 6.34 -12.82 14.27
N ASP A 524 6.66 -14.12 14.24
CA ASP A 524 6.04 -15.14 15.08
C ASP A 524 7.00 -15.57 16.20
N SER A 525 6.70 -15.12 17.42
CA SER A 525 7.48 -15.39 18.63
C SER A 525 7.63 -16.88 18.94
N ASN A 526 6.65 -17.72 18.58
CA ASN A 526 6.72 -19.17 18.77
C ASN A 526 7.71 -19.85 17.82
N ARG A 527 7.90 -19.26 16.63
CA ARG A 527 8.78 -19.81 15.58
C ARG A 527 10.21 -19.34 15.77
N SER A 528 10.45 -18.04 15.88
CA SER A 528 11.80 -17.48 15.96
C SER A 528 12.30 -17.23 17.37
N GLY A 529 11.42 -16.93 18.33
CA GLY A 529 11.82 -16.31 19.59
C GLY A 529 12.52 -14.95 19.40
N PHE A 530 12.26 -14.26 18.28
CA PHE A 530 12.95 -13.02 17.95
C PHE A 530 12.48 -11.86 18.85
N SER A 531 11.18 -11.71 19.09
CA SER A 531 10.64 -10.80 20.10
C SER A 531 9.47 -11.43 20.82
N ASP A 532 9.23 -11.03 22.07
CA ASP A 532 8.06 -11.40 22.85
C ASP A 532 6.83 -10.56 22.45
N ASP A 533 7.04 -9.28 22.15
CA ASP A 533 6.05 -8.36 21.57
C ASP A 533 6.70 -7.61 20.39
N ILE A 534 6.52 -8.17 19.20
CA ILE A 534 7.12 -7.63 17.98
C ILE A 534 6.56 -6.25 17.61
N GLN A 535 5.32 -5.91 17.99
CA GLN A 535 4.73 -4.63 17.66
C GLN A 535 5.28 -3.52 18.55
N ASP A 536 5.43 -3.78 19.86
CA ASP A 536 6.08 -2.84 20.78
C ASP A 536 7.56 -2.59 20.40
N ASP A 537 8.29 -3.65 19.99
CA ASP A 537 9.67 -3.55 19.46
C ASP A 537 9.74 -2.70 18.17
N ILE A 538 8.80 -2.91 17.22
CA ILE A 538 8.71 -2.13 15.98
C ILE A 538 8.41 -0.66 16.30
N ASP A 539 7.36 -0.41 17.08
CA ASP A 539 6.90 0.94 17.41
C ASP A 539 7.98 1.70 18.19
N GLN A 540 8.72 1.03 19.08
CA GLN A 540 9.87 1.62 19.77
C GLN A 540 10.98 2.03 18.81
N VAL A 541 11.46 1.10 17.97
CA VAL A 541 12.60 1.36 17.07
C VAL A 541 12.28 2.45 16.05
N ASP A 542 11.06 2.45 15.50
CA ASP A 542 10.65 3.45 14.51
C ASP A 542 10.44 4.83 15.16
N SER A 543 9.93 4.86 16.40
CA SER A 543 9.84 6.10 17.19
C SER A 543 11.22 6.66 17.56
N GLU A 544 12.16 5.82 18.02
CA GLU A 544 13.54 6.23 18.29
C GLU A 544 14.20 6.83 17.03
N ALA A 545 13.98 6.21 15.87
CA ALA A 545 14.51 6.67 14.59
C ALA A 545 13.91 8.01 14.15
N SER A 546 12.59 8.15 14.18
CA SER A 546 11.90 9.40 13.81
C SER A 546 12.24 10.53 14.80
N TRP A 547 12.27 10.25 16.10
CA TRP A 547 12.55 11.25 17.13
C TRP A 547 13.99 11.78 17.06
N ARG A 548 14.98 10.90 16.84
CA ARG A 548 16.39 11.29 16.60
C ARG A 548 16.54 12.34 15.49
N VAL A 549 15.76 12.22 14.42
CA VAL A 549 15.78 13.18 13.30
C VAL A 549 15.12 14.50 13.69
N VAL A 550 13.96 14.44 14.36
CA VAL A 550 13.18 15.62 14.77
C VAL A 550 13.90 16.48 15.82
N GLU A 551 14.60 15.85 16.78
CA GLU A 551 15.49 16.53 17.74
C GLU A 551 16.66 17.26 17.07
N GLY A 552 17.07 16.80 15.88
CA GLY A 552 18.09 17.47 15.07
C GLY A 552 17.62 18.79 14.45
N VAL A 553 16.34 19.13 14.51
CA VAL A 553 15.76 20.35 13.94
C VAL A 553 15.28 21.29 15.07
N PRO A 554 15.71 22.57 15.10
CA PRO A 554 15.33 23.51 16.16
C PRO A 554 13.85 23.92 16.08
N ASP A 555 13.24 24.18 17.25
CA ASP A 555 11.83 24.61 17.35
C ASP A 555 11.59 26.09 16.98
N ASP A 556 12.62 26.94 17.08
CA ASP A 556 12.53 28.40 16.88
C ASP A 556 12.34 28.78 15.40
N SER A 557 11.09 28.72 14.94
CA SER A 557 10.66 29.17 13.60
C SER A 557 10.38 30.69 13.50
N ASP A 558 10.55 31.45 14.59
CA ASP A 558 10.18 32.86 14.74
C ASP A 558 11.00 33.87 13.90
N HIS A 559 11.94 33.41 13.08
CA HIS A 559 12.79 34.26 12.22
C HIS A 559 12.62 34.02 10.71
N MET A 560 11.70 33.13 10.30
CA MET A 560 11.54 32.79 8.89
C MET A 560 10.55 33.71 8.16
N SER A 561 10.97 34.25 7.02
CA SER A 561 10.11 35.01 6.12
C SER A 561 9.02 34.11 5.54
N SER A 562 7.76 34.53 5.69
CA SER A 562 6.57 33.83 5.18
C SER A 562 6.64 33.65 3.66
N GLY A 563 7.05 32.45 3.21
CA GLY A 563 7.15 32.13 1.78
C GLY A 563 8.01 30.90 1.47
N GLU A 564 8.98 30.57 2.32
CA GLU A 564 9.78 29.34 2.19
C GLU A 564 9.24 28.25 3.12
N GLY A 565 8.96 27.08 2.54
CA GLY A 565 8.46 25.90 3.22
C GLY A 565 8.98 24.65 2.53
N ILE A 566 9.21 23.59 3.32
CA ILE A 566 9.71 22.31 2.82
C ILE A 566 8.52 21.48 2.35
N GLU A 567 8.48 21.17 1.06
CA GLU A 567 7.45 20.32 0.46
C GLU A 567 7.56 18.88 0.99
N CYS A 568 6.44 18.31 1.44
CA CYS A 568 6.43 17.07 2.21
C CYS A 568 5.18 16.24 1.88
N ARG A 569 5.20 15.51 0.75
CA ARG A 569 4.21 14.47 0.35
C ARG A 569 2.77 14.86 0.71
N ASP A 570 2.25 15.86 0.00
CA ASP A 570 0.92 16.46 0.16
C ASP A 570 0.74 17.45 1.34
N GLY A 571 1.84 17.91 1.95
CA GLY A 571 1.85 18.99 2.94
C GLY A 571 3.10 19.88 2.85
N TYR A 572 3.18 20.90 3.71
CA TYR A 572 4.35 21.80 3.80
C TYR A 572 4.79 21.96 5.25
N LEU A 573 6.05 21.61 5.51
CA LEU A 573 6.73 21.87 6.78
C LEU A 573 7.30 23.29 6.79
N LYS A 574 7.38 23.91 7.97
CA LYS A 574 8.12 25.16 8.16
C LYS A 574 9.60 24.91 7.93
N GLY A 575 10.23 25.77 7.13
CA GLY A 575 11.68 25.79 6.97
C GLY A 575 12.13 26.49 5.70
N GLY A 576 13.28 27.16 5.79
CA GLY A 576 14.07 27.60 4.65
C GLY A 576 15.40 26.84 4.56
N PRO A 577 16.28 27.21 3.63
CA PRO A 577 17.62 26.64 3.50
C PRO A 577 18.37 26.64 4.84
N GLY A 578 18.99 25.52 5.19
CA GLY A 578 19.78 25.38 6.41
C GLY A 578 19.04 24.87 7.65
N LEU A 579 17.69 24.79 7.65
CA LEU A 579 16.94 24.33 8.83
C LEU A 579 17.35 22.91 9.27
N CYS A 580 17.61 22.05 8.29
CA CYS A 580 17.90 20.64 8.50
C CYS A 580 19.39 20.36 8.78
N ASP A 581 20.29 21.34 8.73
CA ASP A 581 21.76 21.15 8.78
C ASP A 581 22.26 20.41 10.03
N ASN A 582 21.55 20.58 11.14
CA ASN A 582 21.86 19.94 12.43
C ASN A 582 21.45 18.44 12.48
N ILE A 583 20.74 17.92 11.46
CA ILE A 583 20.44 16.48 11.35
C ILE A 583 21.74 15.72 11.02
N SER A 584 22.19 14.93 11.98
CA SER A 584 23.41 14.13 11.88
C SER A 584 23.25 12.96 10.90
N LEU A 585 23.87 13.08 9.73
CA LEU A 585 24.07 11.96 8.80
C LEU A 585 25.20 11.07 9.31
N SER A 586 24.88 9.82 9.64
CA SER A 586 25.88 8.80 10.00
C SER A 586 26.47 8.10 8.76
N TRP A 587 25.72 8.12 7.65
CA TRP A 587 26.17 7.73 6.31
C TRP A 587 25.83 8.88 5.35
N PRO A 588 26.74 9.86 5.18
CA PRO A 588 26.55 10.98 4.27
C PRO A 588 26.28 10.56 2.83
N GLY A 589 25.71 11.47 2.04
CA GLY A 589 25.64 11.32 0.60
C GLY A 589 27.04 11.35 -0.02
N ASP A 590 27.24 10.61 -1.12
CA ASP A 590 28.42 10.76 -1.95
C ASP A 590 28.06 11.66 -3.14
N GLU A 591 28.69 12.83 -3.22
CA GLU A 591 28.47 13.85 -4.27
C GLU A 591 28.66 13.33 -5.72
N ARG A 592 29.25 12.14 -5.89
CA ARG A 592 29.37 11.46 -7.20
C ARG A 592 28.09 10.75 -7.64
N PHE A 593 27.14 10.57 -6.72
CA PHE A 593 25.86 9.90 -6.91
C PHE A 593 24.70 10.87 -6.70
N GLN A 594 23.48 10.44 -6.98
CA GLN A 594 22.38 11.33 -7.39
C GLN A 594 21.76 12.19 -6.27
N LYS A 595 22.21 12.08 -5.02
CA LYS A 595 21.58 12.74 -3.87
C LYS A 595 22.59 13.44 -2.97
N SER A 596 22.37 14.73 -2.78
CA SER A 596 23.16 15.55 -1.86
C SER A 596 22.79 15.30 -0.39
N ASP A 597 23.72 15.66 0.49
CA ASP A 597 23.55 15.67 1.93
C ASP A 597 22.28 16.43 2.37
N ASP A 598 22.01 17.59 1.76
CA ASP A 598 20.88 18.44 2.13
C ASP A 598 19.54 17.84 1.70
N GLU A 599 19.47 17.25 0.50
CA GLU A 599 18.30 16.48 0.05
C GLU A 599 18.03 15.26 0.94
N LEU A 600 19.09 14.60 1.45
CA LEU A 600 18.97 13.47 2.36
C LEU A 600 18.48 13.91 3.76
N ARG A 601 18.97 15.04 4.29
CA ARG A 601 18.47 15.61 5.56
C ARG A 601 17.01 16.05 5.47
N VAL A 602 16.63 16.68 4.35
CA VAL A 602 15.24 17.07 4.08
C VAL A 602 14.33 15.84 3.98
N GLU A 603 14.73 14.80 3.24
CA GLU A 603 13.94 13.57 3.14
C GLU A 603 13.78 12.87 4.50
N LEU A 604 14.85 12.78 5.30
CA LEU A 604 14.79 12.22 6.66
C LEU A 604 13.76 12.97 7.51
N TYR A 605 13.79 14.30 7.50
CA TYR A 605 12.88 15.13 8.29
C TYR A 605 11.42 14.98 7.84
N CYS A 606 11.18 15.00 6.53
CA CYS A 606 9.87 14.74 5.96
C CYS A 606 9.33 13.35 6.35
N ASP A 607 10.15 12.30 6.24
CA ASP A 607 9.72 10.94 6.58
C ASP A 607 9.45 10.76 8.09
N ALA A 608 10.27 11.37 8.95
CA ALA A 608 10.07 11.34 10.39
C ALA A 608 8.78 12.08 10.83
N MET A 609 8.51 13.25 10.25
CA MET A 609 7.30 14.02 10.55
C MET A 609 6.03 13.30 10.05
N LEU A 610 6.07 12.68 8.87
CA LEU A 610 4.94 11.91 8.32
C LEU A 610 4.67 10.63 9.11
N ASP A 611 5.72 9.90 9.53
CA ASP A 611 5.60 8.75 10.42
C ASP A 611 4.89 9.14 11.73
N MET A 612 5.37 10.21 12.38
CA MET A 612 4.74 10.76 13.59
C MET A 612 3.28 11.18 13.37
N CYS A 613 2.93 11.81 12.25
CA CYS A 613 1.53 12.10 11.91
C CYS A 613 0.68 10.82 11.86
N SER A 614 1.17 9.78 11.18
CA SER A 614 0.43 8.55 10.91
C SER A 614 0.17 7.69 12.16
N LYS A 615 1.02 7.82 13.19
CA LYS A 615 0.98 7.02 14.42
C LYS A 615 0.61 7.80 15.68
N PHE A 616 0.38 9.11 15.59
CA PHE A 616 0.00 9.91 16.76
C PHE A 616 -1.35 9.44 17.32
N GLY A 617 -1.34 9.06 18.60
CA GLY A 617 -2.54 8.75 19.36
C GLY A 617 -2.27 8.86 20.87
N PRO A 618 -3.23 9.33 21.67
CA PRO A 618 -3.02 9.63 23.10
C PRO A 618 -2.63 8.41 23.95
N LEU A 619 -3.01 7.21 23.53
CA LEU A 619 -2.66 5.95 24.19
C LEU A 619 -1.38 5.30 23.61
N GLY A 620 -0.77 5.92 22.59
CA GLY A 620 0.46 5.42 21.98
C GLY A 620 1.67 5.67 22.89
N LYS A 621 2.28 4.59 23.38
CA LYS A 621 3.41 4.61 24.32
C LYS A 621 4.57 5.54 23.94
N PHE A 622 4.82 5.70 22.64
CA PHE A 622 5.94 6.49 22.11
C PHE A 622 5.47 7.78 21.39
N HIS A 623 4.55 7.65 20.44
CA HIS A 623 4.03 8.80 19.67
C HIS A 623 2.99 9.65 20.44
N GLY A 624 2.45 9.19 21.56
CA GLY A 624 1.48 9.92 22.39
C GLY A 624 2.10 10.87 23.42
N SER A 625 3.35 11.32 23.22
CA SER A 625 4.06 12.21 24.14
C SER A 625 3.80 13.70 23.86
N MET A 626 3.98 14.56 24.87
CA MET A 626 3.86 16.02 24.70
C MET A 626 4.87 16.56 23.67
N SER A 627 6.08 16.00 23.61
CA SER A 627 7.10 16.41 22.63
C SER A 627 6.67 16.09 21.18
N CYS A 628 6.01 14.95 20.97
CA CYS A 628 5.40 14.60 19.68
C CYS A 628 4.24 15.55 19.35
N PHE A 629 3.33 15.78 20.30
CA PHE A 629 2.23 16.76 20.17
C PHE A 629 2.75 18.16 19.81
N HIS A 630 3.81 18.62 20.48
CA HIS A 630 4.45 19.91 20.23
C HIS A 630 5.02 19.98 18.81
N SER A 631 5.76 18.97 18.39
CA SER A 631 6.35 18.89 17.05
C SER A 631 5.27 18.98 15.96
N LEU A 632 4.21 18.18 16.09
CA LEU A 632 3.11 18.16 15.13
C LEU A 632 2.33 19.49 15.10
N THR A 633 2.11 20.13 16.25
CA THR A 633 1.33 21.39 16.34
C THR A 633 2.13 22.66 16.07
N THR A 634 3.45 22.59 15.83
CA THR A 634 4.29 23.78 15.63
C THR A 634 5.04 23.82 14.30
N ARG A 635 5.30 22.67 13.66
CA ARG A 635 6.25 22.55 12.54
C ARG A 635 5.61 22.52 11.14
N PHE A 636 4.28 22.57 11.01
CA PHE A 636 3.60 22.62 9.70
C PHE A 636 3.17 24.04 9.31
N ILE A 637 3.31 24.36 8.02
CA ILE A 637 2.64 25.48 7.33
C ILE A 637 1.29 25.01 6.79
N SER A 638 1.30 23.84 6.13
CA SER A 638 0.12 23.19 5.56
C SER A 638 0.09 21.72 6.00
N PRO A 639 -1.02 21.22 6.56
CA PRO A 639 -1.11 19.83 7.00
C PRO A 639 -1.10 18.86 5.81
N PRO A 640 -0.50 17.66 5.93
CA PRO A 640 -0.65 16.59 4.94
C PRO A 640 -2.03 15.93 5.02
N LEU A 641 -2.41 15.15 4.00
CA LEU A 641 -3.70 14.46 3.88
C LEU A 641 -4.05 13.50 5.03
N TYR A 642 -3.07 13.10 5.86
CA TYR A 642 -3.26 12.19 7.00
C TYR A 642 -2.93 12.86 8.35
N PHE A 643 -3.04 14.19 8.44
CA PHE A 643 -2.73 14.92 9.67
C PHE A 643 -3.72 14.59 10.81
N PRO A 644 -3.24 14.31 12.04
CA PRO A 644 -4.07 13.73 13.12
C PRO A 644 -4.86 14.79 13.92
N PHE A 645 -5.66 15.62 13.25
CA PHE A 645 -6.40 16.73 13.87
C PHE A 645 -7.26 16.35 15.09
N TYR A 646 -8.07 15.29 15.00
CA TYR A 646 -8.93 14.88 16.12
C TYR A 646 -8.13 14.28 17.30
N PRO A 647 -7.19 13.34 17.09
CA PRO A 647 -6.27 12.92 18.14
C PRO A 647 -5.53 14.08 18.82
N LEU A 648 -5.07 15.09 18.06
CA LEU A 648 -4.41 16.28 18.61
C LEU A 648 -5.40 17.12 19.45
N ARG A 649 -6.59 17.45 18.93
CA ARG A 649 -7.66 18.16 19.66
C ARG A 649 -7.96 17.48 20.99
N ASP A 650 -8.18 16.17 20.97
CA ASP A 650 -8.58 15.42 22.16
C ASP A 650 -7.41 15.31 23.14
N SER A 651 -6.17 15.13 22.66
CA SER A 651 -4.97 15.13 23.49
C SER A 651 -4.72 16.48 24.18
N ALA A 652 -4.95 17.61 23.50
CA ALA A 652 -4.79 18.95 24.06
C ALA A 652 -5.70 19.19 25.29
N PHE A 653 -6.87 18.56 25.33
CA PHE A 653 -7.88 18.77 26.36
C PHE A 653 -7.97 17.65 27.41
N ASP A 654 -7.73 16.40 27.04
CA ASP A 654 -7.78 15.24 27.96
C ASP A 654 -6.41 14.92 28.59
N HIS A 655 -5.29 15.15 27.88
CA HIS A 655 -3.96 14.68 28.29
C HIS A 655 -3.01 15.82 28.64
N PHE A 656 -2.86 16.82 27.75
CA PHE A 656 -1.85 17.88 27.88
C PHE A 656 -2.39 19.21 28.43
N ARG A 657 -3.63 19.24 28.93
CA ARG A 657 -4.29 20.49 29.37
C ARG A 657 -3.46 21.26 30.38
N GLN A 658 -2.93 20.59 31.42
CA GLN A 658 -2.16 21.26 32.47
C GLN A 658 -0.87 21.88 31.89
N GLU A 659 -0.12 21.12 31.10
CA GLU A 659 1.11 21.57 30.45
C GLU A 659 0.84 22.75 29.50
N LEU A 660 -0.23 22.71 28.72
CA LEU A 660 -0.64 23.79 27.82
C LEU A 660 -1.15 25.05 28.56
N VAL A 661 -1.68 24.92 29.78
CA VAL A 661 -1.98 26.06 30.67
C VAL A 661 -0.71 26.66 31.24
N GLU A 662 0.22 25.84 31.72
CA GLU A 662 1.51 26.28 32.28
C GLU A 662 2.38 26.98 31.21
N LEU A 663 2.33 26.51 29.96
CA LEU A 663 2.95 27.14 28.80
C LEU A 663 2.19 28.37 28.25
N GLY A 664 1.02 28.71 28.81
CA GLY A 664 0.19 29.82 28.34
C GLY A 664 -0.36 29.66 26.91
N LYS A 665 -0.45 28.42 26.41
CA LYS A 665 -0.89 28.10 25.05
C LYS A 665 -2.41 27.96 24.93
N LEU A 666 -3.10 27.58 26.01
CA LEU A 666 -4.57 27.65 26.06
C LEU A 666 -5.04 29.08 26.34
N LYS A 667 -5.86 29.63 25.45
CA LYS A 667 -6.52 30.93 25.61
C LYS A 667 -7.98 30.73 25.96
N ARG A 668 -8.56 31.62 26.77
CA ARG A 668 -10.02 31.71 26.96
C ARG A 668 -10.56 32.87 26.13
N VAL A 669 -11.56 32.60 25.28
CA VAL A 669 -12.22 33.58 24.42
C VAL A 669 -13.74 33.42 24.53
N PRO A 670 -14.53 34.50 24.42
CA PRO A 670 -15.99 34.38 24.40
C PRO A 670 -16.44 33.72 23.08
N LEU A 671 -17.55 32.98 23.07
CA LEU A 671 -18.06 32.31 21.88
C LEU A 671 -18.22 33.25 20.68
N ARG A 672 -18.60 34.52 20.89
CA ARG A 672 -18.68 35.55 19.82
C ARG A 672 -17.35 35.86 19.11
N ALA A 673 -16.21 35.45 19.66
CA ALA A 673 -14.91 35.63 19.03
C ALA A 673 -14.59 34.52 18.02
N LEU A 674 -15.31 33.39 18.08
CA LEU A 674 -15.24 32.30 17.13
C LEU A 674 -16.34 32.49 16.08
N ASP A 675 -15.99 32.33 14.82
CA ASP A 675 -16.98 32.31 13.75
C ASP A 675 -17.65 30.94 13.71
N TYR A 676 -18.97 30.91 13.88
CA TYR A 676 -19.76 29.69 13.78
C TYR A 676 -19.54 29.04 12.39
N ALA A 677 -19.46 29.82 11.32
CA ALA A 677 -19.32 29.35 9.95
C ALA A 677 -17.95 28.71 9.64
N ALA A 678 -16.90 29.09 10.37
CA ALA A 678 -15.55 28.53 10.21
C ALA A 678 -15.34 27.17 10.91
N ILE A 679 -16.33 26.67 11.67
CA ILE A 679 -16.29 25.34 12.33
C ILE A 679 -16.24 24.23 11.26
N CYS A 680 -15.27 23.32 11.37
CA CYS A 680 -15.05 22.24 10.41
C CYS A 680 -14.93 20.86 11.06
N GLY A 681 -15.21 19.82 10.26
CA GLY A 681 -15.09 18.42 10.68
C GLY A 681 -16.12 17.99 11.72
N ASP A 682 -15.77 16.95 12.47
CA ASP A 682 -16.62 16.31 13.48
C ASP A 682 -16.63 17.10 14.78
N ILE A 683 -17.84 17.46 15.23
CA ILE A 683 -18.10 18.05 16.53
C ILE A 683 -18.45 16.92 17.50
N GLU A 684 -17.66 16.79 18.57
CA GLU A 684 -17.99 15.90 19.69
C GLU A 684 -18.83 16.67 20.70
N LEU A 685 -19.95 16.07 21.12
CA LEU A 685 -20.75 16.51 22.26
C LEU A 685 -20.73 15.42 23.34
N ARG A 686 -20.25 15.78 24.53
CA ARG A 686 -20.31 14.97 25.75
C ARG A 686 -21.34 15.57 26.69
N PHE A 687 -22.26 14.75 27.19
CA PHE A 687 -23.28 15.12 28.16
C PHE A 687 -23.08 14.32 29.44
N THR A 688 -23.07 14.99 30.59
CA THR A 688 -22.95 14.35 31.91
C THR A 688 -24.13 14.76 32.78
N SER A 689 -24.97 13.79 33.13
CA SER A 689 -26.06 14.00 34.07
C SER A 689 -25.56 13.85 35.53
N PRO A 690 -25.99 14.73 36.45
CA PRO A 690 -25.57 14.70 37.83
C PRO A 690 -26.38 13.68 38.63
N ILE A 691 -25.76 13.19 39.71
CA ILE A 691 -26.24 12.10 40.56
C ILE A 691 -27.67 12.35 41.05
N GLY A 692 -28.63 11.49 40.68
CA GLY A 692 -29.88 11.35 41.44
C GLY A 692 -31.14 10.94 40.67
N THR A 693 -31.19 11.10 39.35
CA THR A 693 -32.32 10.62 38.53
C THR A 693 -32.01 9.27 37.90
N ASP A 694 -32.92 8.31 38.06
CA ASP A 694 -32.96 7.06 37.30
C ASP A 694 -33.30 7.35 35.83
N ILE A 695 -32.35 7.92 35.08
CA ILE A 695 -32.37 7.88 33.62
C ILE A 695 -32.12 6.42 33.25
N GLU A 696 -33.11 5.76 32.66
CA GLU A 696 -32.92 4.40 32.16
C GLU A 696 -31.78 4.43 31.14
N ARG A 697 -30.90 3.41 31.15
CA ARG A 697 -29.74 3.29 30.21
C ARG A 697 -30.15 3.31 28.71
N THR A 698 -31.45 3.32 28.44
CA THR A 698 -32.13 3.28 27.14
C THR A 698 -32.84 4.57 26.75
N ASP A 699 -32.85 5.64 27.57
CA ASP A 699 -33.46 6.93 27.22
C ASP A 699 -32.43 7.88 26.55
N PRO A 700 -32.43 8.00 25.21
CA PRO A 700 -31.79 9.13 24.55
C PRO A 700 -32.59 10.41 24.83
N TRP A 701 -31.93 11.48 25.26
CA TRP A 701 -32.57 12.77 25.54
C TRP A 701 -33.33 13.34 24.32
N ASN A 702 -32.96 12.90 23.11
CA ASN A 702 -33.78 12.99 21.92
C ASN A 702 -33.70 11.65 21.14
N PRO A 703 -34.80 10.91 20.94
CA PRO A 703 -34.81 9.62 20.25
C PRO A 703 -34.48 9.70 18.75
N SER A 704 -34.40 10.89 18.15
CA SER A 704 -33.89 11.12 16.80
C SER A 704 -32.36 11.20 16.71
N CYS A 705 -31.65 11.05 17.83
CA CYS A 705 -30.20 11.22 17.90
C CYS A 705 -29.50 9.93 18.37
N GLU A 706 -28.40 9.56 17.70
CA GLU A 706 -27.59 8.40 18.12
C GLU A 706 -26.57 8.80 19.18
N HIS A 707 -26.60 8.13 20.33
CA HIS A 707 -25.74 8.40 21.47
C HIS A 707 -25.08 7.12 21.95
N GLN A 708 -23.77 7.21 22.23
CA GLN A 708 -23.03 6.13 22.84
C GLN A 708 -22.87 6.41 24.33
N ASN A 709 -23.21 5.43 25.17
CA ASN A 709 -22.91 5.49 26.59
C ASN A 709 -21.37 5.46 26.76
N TRP A 710 -20.84 6.35 27.59
CA TRP A 710 -19.42 6.46 27.89
C TRP A 710 -19.24 6.26 29.40
N GLU A 711 -18.70 5.12 29.80
CA GLU A 711 -18.38 4.86 31.21
C GLU A 711 -17.16 5.73 31.60
N LEU A 712 -17.36 6.61 32.58
CA LEU A 712 -16.31 7.44 33.17
C LEU A 712 -15.41 6.58 34.05
N ASP A 713 -14.31 6.10 33.49
CA ASP A 713 -13.29 5.41 34.28
C ASP A 713 -12.67 6.37 35.32
N CYS A 714 -12.72 5.94 36.58
CA CYS A 714 -12.10 6.54 37.77
C CYS A 714 -12.71 7.86 38.33
N LEU A 715 -13.30 7.72 39.53
CA LEU A 715 -13.54 8.73 40.58
C LEU A 715 -14.75 9.67 40.52
N GLN A 716 -15.62 9.65 39.49
CA GLN A 716 -16.89 10.38 39.52
C GLN A 716 -18.10 9.50 39.16
N GLN A 717 -19.12 9.49 40.01
CA GLN A 717 -20.32 8.63 39.91
C GLN A 717 -21.38 9.20 38.94
N GLY A 718 -20.98 9.67 37.76
CA GLY A 718 -21.87 10.24 36.74
C GLY A 718 -22.24 9.24 35.64
N GLN A 719 -23.44 9.38 35.06
CA GLN A 719 -23.75 8.76 33.77
C GLN A 719 -23.36 9.73 32.65
N GLY A 720 -22.62 9.24 31.66
CA GLY A 720 -22.09 10.03 30.55
C GLY A 720 -22.54 9.49 29.19
N TRP A 721 -22.83 10.40 28.26
CA TRP A 721 -23.15 10.09 26.88
C TRP A 721 -22.25 10.92 25.94
N ARG A 722 -21.89 10.33 24.81
CA ARG A 722 -21.19 11.04 23.73
C ARG A 722 -21.92 10.88 22.40
N THR A 723 -21.84 11.90 21.56
CA THR A 723 -22.29 11.85 20.16
C THR A 723 -21.37 12.70 19.29
N ASN A 724 -21.18 12.28 18.04
CA ASN A 724 -20.42 13.01 17.04
C ASN A 724 -21.36 13.41 15.91
N PHE A 725 -21.30 14.66 15.48
CA PHE A 725 -22.14 15.19 14.40
C PHE A 725 -21.37 16.25 13.60
N THR A 726 -21.88 16.56 12.41
CA THR A 726 -21.35 17.60 11.52
C THR A 726 -22.39 18.68 11.27
N ARG A 727 -21.92 19.89 10.92
CA ARG A 727 -22.78 21.01 10.50
C ARG A 727 -23.55 20.69 9.21
N PHE A 728 -24.62 21.44 8.96
CA PHE A 728 -25.29 21.47 7.66
C PHE A 728 -24.39 22.01 6.55
N VAL A 729 -24.17 21.19 5.52
CA VAL A 729 -23.72 21.61 4.19
C VAL A 729 -24.92 21.53 3.26
N GLN A 730 -25.38 22.66 2.73
CA GLN A 730 -26.45 22.69 1.73
C GLN A 730 -25.83 22.53 0.34
N GLU A 731 -26.05 21.37 -0.27
CA GLU A 731 -26.21 21.32 -1.73
C GLU A 731 -27.66 21.70 -2.05
N ASP A 732 -27.88 22.41 -3.15
CA ASP A 732 -29.19 22.96 -3.54
C ASP A 732 -30.21 21.88 -3.98
N SER A 733 -30.71 21.06 -3.05
CA SER A 733 -32.00 20.37 -3.21
C SER A 733 -32.59 19.84 -1.90
N TYR A 734 -33.92 19.98 -1.77
CA TYR A 734 -34.80 19.39 -0.73
C TYR A 734 -34.61 19.86 0.72
N ILE A 735 -35.27 20.98 1.05
CA ILE A 735 -35.89 21.16 2.38
C ILE A 735 -37.17 20.31 2.39
N GLY A 736 -37.28 19.37 3.33
CA GLY A 736 -38.53 18.69 3.65
C GLY A 736 -39.16 19.33 4.89
N ASP A 737 -40.47 19.60 4.84
CA ASP A 737 -41.21 20.17 5.98
C ASP A 737 -41.21 19.21 7.17
N PHE A 738 -40.44 19.53 8.22
CA PHE A 738 -40.54 18.91 9.54
C PHE A 738 -41.16 19.89 10.55
N PRO A 739 -41.80 19.40 11.64
CA PRO A 739 -42.48 20.26 12.59
C PRO A 739 -41.49 21.17 13.33
N VAL A 740 -41.73 22.48 13.26
CA VAL A 740 -40.98 23.48 14.01
C VAL A 740 -41.63 23.64 15.39
N ASP A 741 -40.87 23.41 16.45
CA ASP A 741 -41.32 23.71 17.82
C ASP A 741 -41.28 25.23 18.09
N ALA A 742 -42.23 25.70 18.89
CA ALA A 742 -42.63 27.13 18.91
C ALA A 742 -41.64 28.10 19.58
N ASP A 743 -40.51 27.62 20.13
CA ASP A 743 -39.48 28.39 20.84
C ASP A 743 -38.10 28.39 20.12
N ASP A 744 -38.10 28.02 18.84
CA ASP A 744 -36.89 27.86 18.04
C ASP A 744 -36.30 29.19 17.53
N VAL A 745 -34.96 29.24 17.50
CA VAL A 745 -34.22 30.20 16.66
C VAL A 745 -34.62 29.93 15.20
N PRO A 746 -35.10 30.93 14.43
CA PRO A 746 -35.43 30.73 13.04
C PRO A 746 -34.26 30.12 12.26
N ASP A 747 -34.51 29.15 11.37
CA ASP A 747 -33.46 28.56 10.53
C ASP A 747 -32.69 29.61 9.69
N ALA A 748 -33.30 30.78 9.45
CA ALA A 748 -32.68 31.93 8.79
C ALA A 748 -31.60 32.65 9.63
N ASP A 749 -31.60 32.49 10.96
CA ASP A 749 -30.67 33.14 11.90
C ASP A 749 -29.47 32.23 12.26
N ILE A 750 -29.46 30.97 11.81
CA ILE A 750 -28.32 30.05 11.97
C ILE A 750 -27.29 30.32 10.85
N PRO A 751 -26.05 30.77 11.15
CA PRO A 751 -25.08 31.07 10.10
C PRO A 751 -24.73 29.82 9.27
N LEU A 752 -25.01 29.91 7.97
CA LEU A 752 -24.79 28.84 6.98
C LEU A 752 -23.31 28.44 6.91
N PHE A 753 -23.04 27.24 6.41
CA PHE A 753 -21.66 26.77 6.25
C PHE A 753 -21.01 27.49 5.07
N ASN A 754 -20.09 28.41 5.37
CA ASN A 754 -19.41 29.19 4.35
C ASN A 754 -18.07 28.54 3.97
N ALA A 755 -18.09 27.73 2.92
CA ALA A 755 -16.89 27.09 2.38
C ALA A 755 -15.77 28.07 1.96
N VAL A 756 -16.04 29.37 1.87
CA VAL A 756 -15.09 30.44 1.52
C VAL A 756 -14.32 30.97 2.74
N GLU A 757 -14.83 30.81 3.97
CA GLU A 757 -14.18 31.30 5.19
C GLU A 757 -13.09 30.36 5.73
N HIS A 758 -13.05 29.11 5.27
CA HIS A 758 -11.90 28.23 5.55
C HIS A 758 -10.67 28.69 4.78
N LYS A 759 -9.51 28.66 5.45
CA LYS A 759 -8.22 28.61 4.75
C LYS A 759 -8.21 27.46 3.74
N GLU A 760 -7.71 27.70 2.53
CA GLU A 760 -7.66 26.70 1.44
C GLU A 760 -7.05 25.36 1.89
N PRO A 761 -5.91 25.30 2.60
CA PRO A 761 -5.35 24.04 3.13
C PRO A 761 -6.29 23.24 4.04
N HIS A 762 -7.10 23.92 4.86
CA HIS A 762 -8.06 23.24 5.73
C HIS A 762 -9.27 22.76 4.93
N ARG A 763 -9.68 23.52 3.91
CA ARG A 763 -10.81 23.19 3.04
C ARG A 763 -10.60 21.91 2.24
N GLU A 764 -9.37 21.59 1.87
CA GLU A 764 -9.04 20.35 1.13
C GLU A 764 -9.10 19.08 2.00
N PHE A 765 -8.97 19.20 3.33
CA PHE A 765 -8.91 18.07 4.25
C PHE A 765 -10.29 17.58 4.74
N PHE A 766 -11.20 18.50 5.08
CA PHE A 766 -12.52 18.15 5.64
C PHE A 766 -13.67 17.79 4.67
N PRO A 767 -13.58 17.85 3.31
CA PRO A 767 -14.77 17.69 2.46
C PRO A 767 -15.29 16.24 2.38
N GLU A 768 -14.53 15.25 2.86
CA GLU A 768 -14.90 13.82 2.78
C GLU A 768 -15.31 13.18 4.11
N PHE A 769 -15.14 13.88 5.23
CA PHE A 769 -15.63 13.40 6.53
C PHE A 769 -17.16 13.56 6.69
N PHE A 770 -17.78 14.46 5.90
CA PHE A 770 -19.22 14.74 5.93
C PHE A 770 -20.13 13.53 5.62
N ASP A 771 -19.61 12.46 5.01
CA ASP A 771 -20.35 11.25 4.63
C ASP A 771 -20.26 10.10 5.66
N ARG A 772 -19.33 10.17 6.63
CA ARG A 772 -19.09 9.06 7.60
C ARG A 772 -19.68 9.28 8.98
N VAL A 773 -20.05 10.52 9.32
CA VAL A 773 -20.63 10.90 10.61
C VAL A 773 -22.04 11.45 10.38
N GLY A 774 -22.99 11.03 11.23
CA GLY A 774 -24.39 11.40 11.08
C GLY A 774 -24.62 12.90 11.17
N ARG A 775 -25.29 13.47 10.16
CA ARG A 775 -25.82 14.84 10.22
C ARG A 775 -26.98 14.89 11.21
N CYS A 776 -26.68 15.15 12.49
CA CYS A 776 -27.70 15.31 13.52
C CYS A 776 -28.23 16.76 13.52
N GLU A 777 -29.40 16.95 12.92
CA GLU A 777 -30.10 18.24 12.84
C GLU A 777 -30.35 18.86 14.23
N TYR A 778 -30.82 18.06 15.19
CA TYR A 778 -31.04 18.52 16.56
C TYR A 778 -29.75 19.00 17.25
N CYS A 779 -28.67 18.21 17.20
CA CYS A 779 -27.40 18.61 17.83
C CYS A 779 -26.77 19.83 17.13
N SER A 780 -26.93 19.95 15.82
CA SER A 780 -26.48 21.11 15.04
C SER A 780 -27.27 22.38 15.39
N ARG A 781 -28.61 22.31 15.42
CA ARG A 781 -29.46 23.43 15.86
C ARG A 781 -29.17 23.80 17.33
N ARG A 782 -28.93 22.81 18.21
CA ARG A 782 -28.56 23.07 19.62
C ARG A 782 -27.24 23.83 19.71
N LEU A 783 -26.19 23.38 19.02
CA LEU A 783 -24.91 24.10 18.98
C LEU A 783 -25.06 25.55 18.45
N ALA A 784 -25.86 25.76 17.41
CA ALA A 784 -26.13 27.12 16.90
C ALA A 784 -26.81 28.02 17.95
N ARG A 785 -27.75 27.47 18.74
CA ARG A 785 -28.41 28.20 19.84
C ARG A 785 -27.40 28.66 20.89
N GLU A 786 -26.37 27.88 21.19
CA GLU A 786 -25.34 28.28 22.17
C GLU A 786 -24.53 29.49 21.71
N PHE A 787 -24.10 29.51 20.45
CA PHE A 787 -23.40 30.66 19.86
C PHE A 787 -24.26 31.94 19.86
N ILE A 788 -25.58 31.81 19.78
CA ILE A 788 -26.53 32.93 19.71
C ILE A 788 -27.00 33.39 21.11
N ARG A 789 -27.34 32.45 22.00
CA ARG A 789 -27.90 32.72 23.35
C ARG A 789 -26.82 33.00 24.38
N ASN A 790 -25.64 32.38 24.25
CA ASN A 790 -24.54 32.45 25.21
C ASN A 790 -23.25 33.05 24.59
N PRO A 791 -23.30 34.21 23.90
CA PRO A 791 -22.16 34.75 23.14
C PRO A 791 -20.96 35.17 24.00
N ASP A 792 -21.16 35.38 25.31
CA ASP A 792 -20.13 35.70 26.30
C ASP A 792 -19.56 34.45 27.02
N GLU A 793 -20.08 33.25 26.76
CA GLU A 793 -19.57 32.01 27.35
C GLU A 793 -18.13 31.73 26.87
N LEU A 794 -17.27 31.26 27.78
CA LEU A 794 -15.83 31.28 27.59
C LEU A 794 -15.29 29.92 27.12
N ALA A 795 -15.10 29.81 25.81
CA ALA A 795 -14.41 28.69 25.19
C ALA A 795 -12.90 28.72 25.47
N THR A 796 -12.34 27.54 25.69
CA THR A 796 -10.90 27.28 25.77
C THR A 796 -10.38 26.89 24.40
N VAL A 797 -9.37 27.61 23.92
CA VAL A 797 -8.84 27.47 22.55
C VAL A 797 -7.33 27.22 22.60
N PHE A 798 -6.90 26.15 21.93
CA PHE A 798 -5.52 25.95 21.49
C PHE A 798 -5.41 26.30 20.01
N VAL A 799 -4.27 26.82 19.58
CA VAL A 799 -4.00 27.19 18.18
C VAL A 799 -2.70 26.54 17.74
N ASP A 800 -2.74 25.75 16.68
CA ASP A 800 -1.55 25.16 16.06
C ASP A 800 -0.91 26.08 15.00
N SER A 801 0.20 25.65 14.42
CA SER A 801 0.95 26.43 13.43
C SER A 801 0.29 26.55 12.06
N THR A 802 -0.73 25.77 11.75
CA THR A 802 -1.54 25.96 10.52
C THR A 802 -2.65 27.02 10.75
N GLU A 803 -2.75 27.52 11.99
CA GLU A 803 -3.83 28.34 12.54
C GLU A 803 -5.18 27.59 12.62
N MET A 804 -5.14 26.26 12.74
CA MET A 804 -6.31 25.51 13.17
C MET A 804 -6.53 25.75 14.67
N CYS A 805 -7.76 26.09 15.04
CA CYS A 805 -8.16 26.24 16.43
C CYS A 805 -8.82 24.96 16.94
N TYR A 806 -8.28 24.38 18.01
CA TYR A 806 -8.92 23.30 18.75
C TYR A 806 -9.71 23.95 19.88
N VAL A 807 -11.01 23.70 19.94
CA VAL A 807 -11.93 24.42 20.82
C VAL A 807 -12.63 23.44 21.75
N GLU A 808 -12.69 23.79 23.05
CA GLU A 808 -13.55 23.15 24.04
C GLU A 808 -14.31 24.20 24.84
N PHE A 809 -15.62 24.00 25.03
CA PHE A 809 -16.42 24.75 25.98
C PHE A 809 -17.46 23.85 26.64
N SER A 810 -17.94 24.25 27.81
CA SER A 810 -19.09 23.61 28.45
C SER A 810 -20.02 24.62 29.10
N PHE A 811 -21.27 24.22 29.26
CA PHE A 811 -22.29 24.95 30.01
C PHE A 811 -23.10 23.98 30.86
N VAL A 812 -23.75 24.52 31.88
CA VAL A 812 -24.77 23.81 32.65
C VAL A 812 -26.13 24.08 31.99
N ASP A 813 -26.93 23.05 31.78
CA ASP A 813 -28.24 23.17 31.14
C ASP A 813 -29.13 24.17 31.93
N PRO A 814 -29.68 25.21 31.30
CA PRO A 814 -30.49 26.20 32.01
C PRO A 814 -31.86 25.67 32.44
N ASP A 815 -32.36 24.59 31.83
CA ASP A 815 -33.70 24.06 32.10
C ASP A 815 -33.72 23.14 33.33
N ASP A 816 -32.65 22.38 33.58
CA ASP A 816 -32.48 21.58 34.80
C ASP A 816 -31.56 22.23 35.86
N GLY A 817 -30.63 23.09 35.44
CA GLY A 817 -29.70 23.82 36.30
C GLY A 817 -28.56 22.97 36.88
N VAL A 818 -28.35 21.75 36.39
CA VAL A 818 -27.38 20.81 36.97
C VAL A 818 -26.57 20.00 35.94
N SER A 819 -27.11 19.67 34.76
CA SER A 819 -26.42 18.80 33.79
C SER A 819 -25.36 19.53 32.96
N GLU A 820 -24.16 18.96 32.83
CA GLU A 820 -23.06 19.57 32.05
C GLU A 820 -23.06 19.08 30.60
N TRP A 821 -23.12 20.02 29.65
CA TRP A 821 -22.90 19.79 28.23
C TRP A 821 -21.53 20.32 27.83
N ARG A 822 -20.69 19.49 27.21
CA ARG A 822 -19.34 19.86 26.75
C ARG A 822 -19.19 19.59 25.27
N TYR A 823 -18.75 20.60 24.54
CA TYR A 823 -18.53 20.55 23.10
C TYR A 823 -17.03 20.61 22.79
N ARG A 824 -16.59 19.81 21.81
CA ARG A 824 -15.26 19.88 21.22
C ARG A 824 -15.34 19.92 19.71
N LEU A 825 -14.63 20.87 19.11
CA LEU A 825 -14.68 21.13 17.67
C LEU A 825 -13.36 21.69 17.13
N LEU A 826 -13.25 21.71 15.81
CA LEU A 826 -12.17 22.37 15.07
C LEU A 826 -12.73 23.64 14.42
N HIS A 827 -11.94 24.71 14.41
CA HIS A 827 -12.32 26.01 13.85
C HIS A 827 -11.20 26.54 12.94
N SER A 828 -11.53 26.73 11.66
CA SER A 828 -10.58 27.10 10.60
C SER A 828 -10.34 28.61 10.57
N GLY A 829 -9.49 29.10 11.46
CA GLY A 829 -9.13 30.52 11.56
C GLY A 829 -8.90 30.96 13.00
N LEU A 830 -8.21 32.08 13.18
CA LEU A 830 -7.92 32.64 14.51
C LEU A 830 -9.16 33.29 15.14
N PRO A 831 -9.34 33.22 16.48
CA PRO A 831 -10.41 33.95 17.15
C PRO A 831 -10.23 35.46 16.95
N THR A 832 -11.32 36.16 16.65
CA THR A 832 -11.29 37.59 16.42
C THR A 832 -10.97 38.34 17.72
N ASN A 833 -9.91 39.15 17.70
CA ASN A 833 -9.51 39.99 18.84
C ASN A 833 -10.55 41.09 19.09
N THR A 834 -11.60 40.78 19.85
CA THR A 834 -12.57 41.75 20.35
C THR A 834 -12.07 42.47 21.61
N TYR A 835 -10.95 43.17 21.46
CA TYR A 835 -10.58 44.30 22.32
C TYR A 835 -10.78 45.61 21.54
N THR A 836 -11.94 46.22 21.75
CA THR A 836 -12.17 47.66 21.56
C THR A 836 -12.24 48.33 22.93
#